data_AF-W6ZFT1-F1
#
_entry.id   AF-W6ZFT1-F1
#
_cell.length_a   1.000
_cell.length_b   1.000
_cell.length_c   1.000
_cell.angle_alpha   90.00
_cell.angle_beta   90.00
_cell.angle_gamma   90.00
#
_symmetry.space_group_name_H-M   'P 1'
#
loop_
_entity.id
_entity.type
_entity.pdbx_description
1 polymer ?
#
loop_
_entity_poly.entity_id
_entity_poly.type
_entity_poly.pdbx_seq_one_letter_code
_entity_poly.pdbx_strand_id
1 'polypeptide(L)'
;MGLPEKIETRLFINGEFVESSNGKTFDIVNPSTLKLVAKVHEASEQDTDNAVAAAKAAFPAWSALSPDQRGQYFKKLAALIRENNDELAALEASSMGRPVGEFFDAYAAAAKWDRYAESGYNVQAGTTSVQTPGFINMTLRQPYGVVAAIIPWNVPLYFLVSKLAPALIVGNTVVLKSSEKAPLTSAKIAVLVKQVGFPPGVINIITGFGNVSGSVLSHHMDVRALSFTGSSRTGRIIQEAAAKSNLKQVFLELGGKSPAVIFEDADMEKAVKETAHSIRWNSGQVCMANSRIYVQKSVADKYIELFKQNFETETKMGDPLAAPQEGVNQGPQADGAQYKTVLKYLESGKQSGGELITGGAPSDREGYYIQPTIFKNTPEDAQIMKEEIFGPVVSINVFSTEEEALAKANATEFGLYASVYTKDIDRAMRFAKGLEAGTVGVNCTSPVTGTDMPFGGYKSSGSGREGEPLYSLNNFLETKSFPAHVATAPAQALSVPLPRPGARGPTTMSPKRSTTIKDGSFHADPVTQTDGLFASSQASPEDGDSVDNGEEQDVNELHESLGCMMKDSRGKFRYVGAHSEIPFNAVVATLGMQRKDPSIIPTPKVGAYPPTLPVASPSTDSGAEESYYLPSRHLCDIYISRFLEDVHCTYWLYPVETLLRRVDNTYSESAESSSSSWMCSLYTIFAIGAANYVGNNGNSPPPDWPAAMDVKTSEDYLALAKQLIPIVYDEADLDSIRAMAIMSIAMENLCSRVSAYLYMGASVQMAFSLGLHRDQVDESATALDREQHRRIWWTLFQLDQEISSRGGCPTIVDERFTKVTTPMPSERAVYPGLHTPLSWMDTSVSLCRLRRGIIQDVYMERSSTSISFSTISNSLLLLQKWYRQMPAHLKTDVPAPPTYRRAIAALHLQHWSTTILLTRPFLLYLVIKYGSLVSSKKIWFERMGKTCIDAAQKSVVILKQMATDNVLSSLTAFDSTCILRLVIVFILAYVHTRLPQYSEHIWQLVELANGMEQIGFTKMVSEETPIRLADLGISKHVPTINDNHHTPVPLDDAAVAQLWGWDSSFMTPLQMQQSLDLNFDDSGAFDINTEILAFTNLDENIIIDPSRAYPQYRMQ
;
A
#
# COMPACT_ATOMS: atom_id res chain seq x y z
N MET A 1 39.88 5.75 -18.97
CA MET A 1 39.71 4.65 -17.99
C MET A 1 40.77 3.60 -18.29
N GLY A 2 41.29 2.90 -17.28
CA GLY A 2 42.33 1.91 -17.47
C GLY A 2 42.33 0.90 -16.33
N LEU A 3 42.91 -0.26 -16.58
CA LEU A 3 43.11 -1.27 -15.54
C LEU A 3 44.04 -0.74 -14.44
N PRO A 4 43.82 -1.13 -13.17
CA PRO A 4 44.74 -0.78 -12.08
C PRO A 4 46.10 -1.46 -12.28
N GLU A 5 47.16 -0.87 -11.74
CA GLU A 5 48.53 -1.42 -11.83
C GLU A 5 48.63 -2.83 -11.21
N LYS A 6 47.83 -3.09 -10.16
CA LYS A 6 47.73 -4.38 -9.49
C LYS A 6 46.27 -4.82 -9.44
N ILE A 7 46.00 -5.99 -9.98
CA ILE A 7 44.69 -6.63 -9.96
C ILE A 7 44.73 -7.72 -8.89
N GLU A 8 43.80 -7.69 -7.93
CA GLU A 8 43.64 -8.78 -6.97
C GLU A 8 43.05 -10.02 -7.66
N THR A 9 43.67 -11.17 -7.40
CA THR A 9 43.41 -12.42 -8.13
C THR A 9 43.32 -13.64 -7.21
N ARG A 10 43.57 -13.45 -5.91
CA ARG A 10 43.50 -14.47 -4.86
C ARG A 10 42.07 -14.69 -4.39
N LEU A 11 41.86 -15.79 -3.69
CA LEU A 11 40.59 -16.14 -3.05
C LEU A 11 40.41 -15.29 -1.79
N PHE A 12 39.19 -14.88 -1.47
CA PHE A 12 38.87 -14.18 -0.22
C PHE A 12 38.14 -15.12 0.73
N ILE A 13 38.86 -15.64 1.72
CA ILE A 13 38.37 -16.65 2.66
C ILE A 13 38.66 -16.17 4.07
N ASN A 14 37.64 -16.17 4.92
CA ASN A 14 37.77 -15.80 6.32
C ASN A 14 38.45 -14.42 6.56
N GLY A 15 38.10 -13.41 5.75
CA GLY A 15 38.67 -12.05 5.86
C GLY A 15 40.06 -11.87 5.24
N GLU A 16 40.66 -12.94 4.68
CA GLU A 16 42.02 -12.93 4.15
C GLU A 16 42.10 -13.30 2.67
N PHE A 17 43.10 -12.73 1.99
CA PHE A 17 43.41 -13.06 0.61
C PHE A 17 44.41 -14.21 0.57
N VAL A 18 43.98 -15.35 0.05
CA VAL A 18 44.75 -16.60 0.04
C VAL A 18 44.93 -17.13 -1.37
N GLU A 19 46.12 -17.68 -1.63
CA GLU A 19 46.37 -18.44 -2.85
C GLU A 19 45.58 -19.76 -2.83
N SER A 20 45.34 -20.33 -4.00
CA SER A 20 44.76 -21.68 -4.11
C SER A 20 45.61 -22.70 -3.36
N SER A 21 45.00 -23.55 -2.53
CA SER A 21 45.72 -24.56 -1.73
C SER A 21 46.48 -25.60 -2.56
N ASN A 22 46.11 -25.79 -3.84
CA ASN A 22 46.83 -26.65 -4.77
C ASN A 22 47.67 -25.87 -5.80
N GLY A 23 47.79 -24.54 -5.64
CA GLY A 23 48.57 -23.66 -6.48
C GLY A 23 48.01 -23.42 -7.89
N LYS A 24 46.81 -23.92 -8.21
CA LYS A 24 46.24 -23.76 -9.55
C LYS A 24 45.77 -22.33 -9.82
N THR A 25 45.95 -21.93 -11.08
CA THR A 25 45.47 -20.66 -11.62
C THR A 25 44.90 -20.86 -13.02
N PHE A 26 44.03 -19.97 -13.47
CA PHE A 26 43.57 -19.88 -14.85
C PHE A 26 43.74 -18.46 -15.40
N ASP A 27 43.88 -18.36 -16.72
CA ASP A 27 44.13 -17.09 -17.41
C ASP A 27 42.81 -16.38 -17.75
N ILE A 28 42.75 -15.08 -17.47
CA ILE A 28 41.74 -14.17 -18.03
C ILE A 28 42.36 -13.48 -19.23
N VAL A 29 41.78 -13.73 -20.40
CA VAL A 29 42.21 -13.14 -21.67
C VAL A 29 41.17 -12.14 -22.11
N ASN A 30 41.62 -10.93 -22.45
CA ASN A 30 40.72 -9.88 -22.91
C ASN A 30 40.11 -10.28 -24.26
N PRO A 31 38.78 -10.36 -24.39
CA PRO A 31 38.12 -10.85 -25.60
C PRO A 31 38.18 -9.90 -26.80
N SER A 32 38.52 -8.61 -26.61
CA SER A 32 38.70 -7.65 -27.70
C SER A 32 40.12 -7.64 -28.26
N THR A 33 41.13 -7.92 -27.42
CA THR A 33 42.55 -7.85 -27.81
C THR A 33 43.26 -9.20 -27.85
N LEU A 34 42.63 -10.25 -27.32
CA LEU A 34 43.19 -11.60 -27.17
C LEU A 34 44.47 -11.66 -26.32
N LYS A 35 44.74 -10.63 -25.50
CA LYS A 35 45.90 -10.53 -24.62
C LYS A 35 45.54 -10.96 -23.20
N LEU A 36 46.52 -11.53 -22.49
CA LEU A 36 46.40 -11.88 -21.08
C LEU A 36 46.16 -10.62 -20.23
N VAL A 37 45.15 -10.66 -19.37
CA VAL A 37 44.81 -9.62 -18.38
C VAL A 37 45.38 -9.98 -17.01
N ALA A 38 45.05 -11.19 -16.53
CA ALA A 38 45.41 -11.63 -15.18
C ALA A 38 45.46 -13.16 -15.09
N LYS A 39 46.22 -13.67 -14.12
CA LYS A 39 46.21 -15.08 -13.70
C LYS A 39 45.45 -15.19 -12.39
N VAL A 40 44.28 -15.83 -12.41
CA VAL A 40 43.35 -15.90 -11.27
C VAL A 40 43.49 -17.23 -10.57
N HIS A 41 43.52 -17.23 -9.24
CA HIS A 41 43.60 -18.47 -8.47
C HIS A 41 42.32 -19.31 -8.62
N GLU A 42 42.48 -20.61 -8.83
CA GLU A 42 41.38 -21.57 -8.94
C GLU A 42 41.12 -22.22 -7.58
N ALA A 43 39.97 -21.96 -6.97
CA ALA A 43 39.55 -22.61 -5.73
C ALA A 43 39.46 -24.12 -5.92
N SER A 44 40.22 -24.84 -5.11
CA SER A 44 40.14 -26.29 -4.99
C SER A 44 38.90 -26.71 -4.18
N GLU A 45 38.67 -28.02 -4.10
CA GLU A 45 37.70 -28.58 -3.16
C GLU A 45 38.03 -28.19 -1.72
N GLN A 46 39.30 -28.28 -1.32
CA GLN A 46 39.76 -27.88 0.00
C GLN A 46 39.55 -26.39 0.28
N ASP A 47 39.78 -25.51 -0.70
CA ASP A 47 39.53 -24.07 -0.53
C ASP A 47 38.03 -23.79 -0.37
N THR A 48 37.20 -24.52 -1.10
CA THR A 48 35.75 -24.41 -1.02
C THR A 48 35.24 -24.87 0.35
N ASP A 49 35.75 -26.00 0.86
CA ASP A 49 35.43 -26.51 2.21
C ASP A 49 35.89 -25.53 3.29
N ASN A 50 37.09 -24.94 3.14
CA ASN A 50 37.60 -23.92 4.05
C ASN A 50 36.70 -22.68 4.09
N ALA A 51 36.20 -22.23 2.93
CA ALA A 51 35.26 -21.11 2.84
C ALA A 51 33.92 -21.43 3.51
N VAL A 52 33.39 -22.64 3.32
CA VAL A 52 32.15 -23.08 3.99
C VAL A 52 32.35 -23.21 5.50
N ALA A 53 33.48 -23.75 5.94
CA ALA A 53 33.83 -23.84 7.36
C ALA A 53 33.92 -22.46 8.02
N ALA A 54 34.55 -21.48 7.34
CA ALA A 54 34.62 -20.10 7.82
C ALA A 54 33.23 -19.45 7.89
N ALA A 55 32.38 -19.63 6.87
CA ALA A 55 31.01 -19.14 6.86
C ALA A 55 30.18 -19.73 8.01
N LYS A 56 30.33 -21.03 8.27
CA LYS A 56 29.65 -21.73 9.36
C LYS A 56 30.09 -21.22 10.72
N ALA A 57 31.40 -20.96 10.91
CA ALA A 57 31.95 -20.43 12.15
C ALA A 57 31.47 -18.99 12.44
N ALA A 58 31.31 -18.17 11.41
CA ALA A 58 30.89 -16.77 11.54
C ALA A 58 29.37 -16.60 11.79
N PHE A 59 28.56 -17.58 11.38
CA PHE A 59 27.10 -17.47 11.38
C PHE A 59 26.47 -17.15 12.74
N PRO A 60 26.84 -17.78 13.88
CA PRO A 60 26.24 -17.48 15.16
C PRO A 60 26.39 -16.01 15.58
N ALA A 61 27.57 -15.42 15.38
CA ALA A 61 27.82 -14.02 15.74
C ALA A 61 27.12 -13.04 14.78
N TRP A 62 27.11 -13.34 13.47
CA TRP A 62 26.48 -12.48 12.47
C TRP A 62 24.95 -12.48 12.54
N SER A 63 24.35 -13.65 12.76
CA SER A 63 22.89 -13.80 12.88
C SER A 63 22.33 -13.15 14.15
N ALA A 64 23.15 -13.04 15.21
CA ALA A 64 22.78 -12.39 16.47
C ALA A 64 22.69 -10.85 16.38
N LEU A 65 23.27 -10.23 15.34
CA LEU A 65 23.14 -8.80 15.11
C LEU A 65 21.71 -8.42 14.70
N SER A 66 21.29 -7.19 14.96
CA SER A 66 20.05 -6.66 14.38
C SER A 66 20.25 -6.36 12.88
N PRO A 67 19.16 -6.31 12.08
CA PRO A 67 19.21 -5.77 10.73
C PRO A 67 19.92 -4.42 10.61
N ASP A 68 19.71 -3.49 11.55
CA ASP A 68 20.36 -2.16 11.54
C ASP A 68 21.88 -2.28 11.66
N GLN A 69 22.36 -3.11 12.59
CA GLN A 69 23.78 -3.36 12.79
C GLN A 69 24.42 -3.98 11.55
N ARG A 70 23.71 -4.88 10.85
CA ARG A 70 24.17 -5.43 9.57
C ARG A 70 24.13 -4.39 8.45
N GLY A 71 23.10 -3.56 8.41
CA GLY A 71 22.89 -2.50 7.42
C GLY A 71 24.01 -1.45 7.40
N GLN A 72 24.64 -1.16 8.54
CA GLN A 72 25.80 -0.25 8.60
C GLN A 72 26.96 -0.70 7.71
N TYR A 73 27.24 -2.00 7.63
CA TYR A 73 28.27 -2.53 6.74
C TYR A 73 27.88 -2.37 5.26
N PHE A 74 26.59 -2.50 4.96
CA PHE A 74 26.06 -2.41 3.60
C PHE A 74 26.17 -0.98 3.07
N LYS A 75 25.79 0.02 3.87
CA LYS A 75 25.92 1.45 3.50
C LYS A 75 27.37 1.82 3.22
N LYS A 76 28.31 1.38 4.07
CA LYS A 76 29.76 1.59 3.86
C LYS A 76 30.26 0.93 2.57
N LEU A 77 29.83 -0.30 2.30
CA LEU A 77 30.20 -1.00 1.06
C LEU A 77 29.60 -0.31 -0.17
N ALA A 78 28.35 0.15 -0.09
CA ALA A 78 27.70 0.90 -1.16
C ALA A 78 28.46 2.18 -1.53
N ALA A 79 28.91 2.95 -0.54
CA ALA A 79 29.75 4.13 -0.75
C ALA A 79 31.04 3.79 -1.51
N LEU A 80 31.80 2.79 -1.03
CA LEU A 80 33.04 2.37 -1.69
C LEU A 80 32.83 1.84 -3.10
N ILE A 81 31.71 1.13 -3.36
CA ILE A 81 31.38 0.65 -4.72
C ILE A 81 31.19 1.83 -5.67
N ARG A 82 30.48 2.88 -5.25
CA ARG A 82 30.29 4.10 -6.08
C ARG A 82 31.61 4.78 -6.39
N GLU A 83 32.49 4.91 -5.40
CA GLU A 83 33.82 5.51 -5.55
C GLU A 83 34.72 4.74 -6.52
N ASN A 84 34.51 3.42 -6.65
CA ASN A 84 35.32 2.53 -7.49
C ASN A 84 34.64 2.19 -8.84
N ASN A 85 33.60 2.93 -9.26
CA ASN A 85 32.86 2.65 -10.50
C ASN A 85 33.77 2.45 -11.73
N ASP A 86 34.69 3.37 -11.97
CA ASP A 86 35.53 3.37 -13.18
C ASP A 86 36.49 2.18 -13.22
N GLU A 87 37.01 1.77 -12.06
CA GLU A 87 37.86 0.59 -11.96
C GLU A 87 37.05 -0.69 -12.17
N LEU A 88 35.86 -0.79 -11.56
CA LEU A 88 34.96 -1.92 -11.75
C LEU A 88 34.53 -2.06 -13.22
N ALA A 89 34.22 -0.95 -13.89
CA ALA A 89 33.90 -0.91 -15.32
C ALA A 89 35.07 -1.41 -16.17
N ALA A 90 36.29 -0.94 -15.91
CA ALA A 90 37.49 -1.35 -16.64
C ALA A 90 37.82 -2.85 -16.44
N LEU A 91 37.61 -3.39 -15.24
CA LEU A 91 37.78 -4.81 -14.94
C LEU A 91 36.78 -5.68 -15.70
N GLU A 92 35.50 -5.29 -15.78
CA GLU A 92 34.49 -6.03 -16.56
C GLU A 92 34.75 -5.95 -18.07
N ALA A 93 35.02 -4.75 -18.57
CA ALA A 93 35.37 -4.54 -19.97
C ALA A 93 36.57 -5.39 -20.39
N SER A 94 37.58 -5.48 -19.53
CA SER A 94 38.77 -6.28 -19.81
C SER A 94 38.55 -7.78 -19.63
N SER A 95 37.64 -8.21 -18.75
CA SER A 95 37.40 -9.64 -18.49
C SER A 95 36.48 -10.27 -19.54
N MET A 96 35.36 -9.61 -19.85
CA MET A 96 34.30 -10.17 -20.70
C MET A 96 33.92 -9.29 -21.90
N GLY A 97 34.48 -8.08 -22.02
CA GLY A 97 34.27 -7.25 -23.20
C GLY A 97 33.03 -6.37 -23.18
N ARG A 98 32.39 -6.16 -22.01
CA ARG A 98 31.25 -5.24 -21.92
C ARG A 98 31.74 -3.79 -22.00
N PRO A 99 31.21 -2.94 -22.88
CA PRO A 99 31.67 -1.56 -23.00
C PRO A 99 31.49 -0.76 -21.70
N VAL A 100 32.51 0.02 -21.32
CA VAL A 100 32.46 0.88 -20.11
C VAL A 100 31.35 1.93 -20.18
N GLY A 101 30.97 2.36 -21.38
CA GLY A 101 29.85 3.28 -21.61
C GLY A 101 28.48 2.69 -21.27
N GLU A 102 28.34 1.36 -21.18
CA GLU A 102 27.11 0.66 -20.81
C GLU A 102 27.17 0.08 -19.37
N PHE A 103 28.21 0.40 -18.60
CA PHE A 103 28.41 -0.13 -17.26
C PHE A 103 27.55 0.65 -16.24
N PHE A 104 26.52 -0.01 -15.72
CA PHE A 104 25.62 0.54 -14.69
C PHE A 104 25.75 -0.18 -13.34
N ASP A 105 26.51 -1.27 -13.30
CA ASP A 105 26.42 -2.29 -12.26
C ASP A 105 26.86 -1.78 -10.90
N ALA A 106 27.84 -0.87 -10.82
CA ALA A 106 28.28 -0.30 -9.55
C ALA A 106 27.19 0.53 -8.89
N TYR A 107 26.52 1.41 -9.64
CA TYR A 107 25.42 2.21 -9.12
C TYR A 107 24.21 1.35 -8.77
N ALA A 108 23.85 0.38 -9.61
CA ALA A 108 22.79 -0.57 -9.28
C ALA A 108 23.14 -1.36 -8.02
N ALA A 109 24.37 -1.87 -7.90
CA ALA A 109 24.80 -2.63 -6.74
C ALA A 109 24.81 -1.80 -5.46
N ALA A 110 25.34 -0.58 -5.50
CA ALA A 110 25.31 0.32 -4.36
C ALA A 110 23.87 0.64 -3.94
N ALA A 111 22.97 0.91 -4.90
CA ALA A 111 21.55 1.14 -4.60
C ALA A 111 20.88 -0.08 -3.95
N LYS A 112 21.20 -1.30 -4.38
CA LYS A 112 20.68 -2.52 -3.75
C LYS A 112 21.19 -2.70 -2.32
N TRP A 113 22.49 -2.48 -2.09
CA TRP A 113 23.07 -2.52 -0.75
C TRP A 113 22.38 -1.51 0.17
N ASP A 114 22.16 -0.28 -0.32
CA ASP A 114 21.48 0.76 0.45
C ASP A 114 20.04 0.41 0.80
N ARG A 115 19.26 -0.13 -0.13
CA ARG A 115 17.88 -0.54 0.12
C ARG A 115 17.77 -1.75 1.03
N TYR A 116 18.67 -2.73 0.89
CA TYR A 116 18.67 -3.89 1.79
C TYR A 116 19.13 -3.51 3.19
N ALA A 117 19.99 -2.49 3.35
CA ALA A 117 20.32 -1.96 4.67
C ALA A 117 19.07 -1.45 5.42
N GLU A 118 18.09 -0.92 4.69
CA GLU A 118 16.85 -0.35 5.25
C GLU A 118 15.69 -1.35 5.37
N SER A 119 15.74 -2.46 4.63
CA SER A 119 14.59 -3.38 4.51
C SER A 119 14.70 -4.68 5.30
N GLY A 120 15.73 -4.83 6.12
CA GLY A 120 15.99 -6.09 6.84
C GLY A 120 14.91 -6.49 7.87
N TYR A 121 14.07 -5.56 8.34
CA TYR A 121 12.91 -5.87 9.19
C TYR A 121 11.64 -6.23 8.41
N ASN A 122 11.57 -5.93 7.11
CA ASN A 122 10.33 -6.00 6.33
C ASN A 122 9.80 -7.44 6.11
N VAL A 123 10.59 -8.48 6.41
CA VAL A 123 10.26 -9.89 6.08
C VAL A 123 10.22 -10.81 7.32
N GLN A 124 10.25 -10.22 8.51
CA GLN A 124 10.33 -10.97 9.77
C GLN A 124 8.97 -11.30 10.41
N ALA A 125 7.83 -10.98 9.77
CA ALA A 125 6.51 -11.25 10.34
C ALA A 125 6.16 -12.74 10.23
N GLY A 126 6.37 -13.48 11.32
CA GLY A 126 5.67 -14.73 11.55
C GLY A 126 4.16 -14.51 11.73
N THR A 127 3.37 -15.54 11.47
CA THR A 127 1.94 -15.60 11.74
C THR A 127 1.65 -16.17 13.13
N THR A 128 0.54 -15.74 13.74
CA THR A 128 0.03 -16.31 15.00
C THR A 128 -1.39 -16.84 14.83
N SER A 129 -1.76 -17.92 15.54
CA SER A 129 -3.10 -18.52 15.49
C SER A 129 -3.54 -19.08 16.85
N VAL A 130 -4.82 -18.91 17.19
CA VAL A 130 -5.46 -19.45 18.41
C VAL A 130 -6.57 -20.47 18.09
N GLN A 131 -6.61 -20.96 16.85
CA GLN A 131 -7.64 -21.88 16.37
C GLN A 131 -7.51 -23.30 16.96
N THR A 132 -6.38 -23.61 17.61
CA THR A 132 -6.19 -24.86 18.36
C THR A 132 -6.50 -24.60 19.83
N PRO A 133 -7.58 -25.18 20.39
CA PRO A 133 -7.95 -24.98 21.79
C PRO A 133 -6.80 -25.33 22.73
N GLY A 134 -6.49 -24.44 23.68
CA GLY A 134 -5.40 -24.61 24.65
C GLY A 134 -4.01 -24.27 24.12
N PHE A 135 -3.87 -23.75 22.90
CA PHE A 135 -2.58 -23.39 22.32
C PHE A 135 -2.56 -21.99 21.70
N ILE A 136 -1.41 -21.31 21.82
CA ILE A 136 -1.02 -20.21 20.94
C ILE A 136 -0.01 -20.79 19.95
N ASN A 137 -0.35 -20.77 18.68
CA ASN A 137 0.55 -21.20 17.60
C ASN A 137 1.24 -19.97 17.02
N MET A 138 2.55 -20.05 16.81
CA MET A 138 3.33 -18.98 16.20
C MET A 138 4.28 -19.56 15.14
N THR A 139 4.62 -18.75 14.15
CA THR A 139 5.73 -19.04 13.24
C THR A 139 6.89 -18.08 13.47
N LEU A 140 8.11 -18.55 13.27
CA LEU A 140 9.35 -17.79 13.28
C LEU A 140 9.97 -17.83 11.88
N ARG A 141 10.55 -16.73 11.43
CA ARG A 141 11.33 -16.65 10.19
C ARG A 141 12.80 -16.54 10.56
N GLN A 142 13.61 -17.54 10.24
CA GLN A 142 15.01 -17.63 10.69
C GLN A 142 15.97 -17.79 9.50
N PRO A 143 17.18 -17.24 9.52
CA PRO A 143 18.16 -17.50 8.46
C PRO A 143 18.50 -19.00 8.38
N TYR A 144 18.79 -19.49 7.17
CA TYR A 144 19.21 -20.87 6.91
C TYR A 144 20.55 -21.24 7.52
N GLY A 145 21.49 -20.29 7.65
CA GLY A 145 22.87 -20.56 8.04
C GLY A 145 23.84 -20.17 6.93
N VAL A 146 24.58 -21.14 6.41
CA VAL A 146 25.49 -20.94 5.28
C VAL A 146 24.73 -21.02 3.96
N VAL A 147 24.84 -19.97 3.16
CA VAL A 147 24.26 -19.86 1.82
C VAL A 147 25.37 -19.87 0.78
N ALA A 148 25.19 -20.67 -0.27
CA ALA A 148 26.05 -20.62 -1.46
C ALA A 148 25.43 -19.71 -2.52
N ALA A 149 26.23 -18.82 -3.11
CA ALA A 149 25.83 -17.98 -4.23
C ALA A 149 26.73 -18.27 -5.44
N ILE A 150 26.16 -18.74 -6.55
CA ILE A 150 26.91 -19.03 -7.77
C ILE A 150 26.40 -18.08 -8.87
N ILE A 151 27.27 -17.19 -9.35
CA ILE A 151 26.89 -16.10 -10.26
C ILE A 151 27.43 -16.30 -11.68
N PRO A 152 26.75 -15.76 -12.72
CA PRO A 152 27.18 -15.82 -14.11
C PRO A 152 28.21 -14.72 -14.40
N TRP A 153 28.68 -14.67 -15.64
CA TRP A 153 29.71 -13.76 -16.11
C TRP A 153 29.19 -12.52 -16.84
N ASN A 154 27.92 -12.48 -17.23
CA ASN A 154 27.41 -11.44 -18.12
C ASN A 154 27.12 -10.10 -17.43
N VAL A 155 26.71 -10.14 -16.16
CA VAL A 155 26.44 -8.95 -15.31
C VAL A 155 26.89 -9.27 -13.86
N PRO A 156 28.19 -9.57 -13.64
CA PRO A 156 28.65 -10.29 -12.45
C PRO A 156 28.44 -9.49 -11.16
N LEU A 157 28.69 -8.18 -11.17
CA LEU A 157 28.51 -7.35 -9.98
C LEU A 157 27.03 -7.22 -9.57
N TYR A 158 26.13 -7.08 -10.55
CA TYR A 158 24.69 -7.05 -10.28
C TYR A 158 24.18 -8.36 -9.67
N PHE A 159 24.59 -9.52 -10.18
CA PHE A 159 24.18 -10.81 -9.63
C PHE A 159 24.85 -11.12 -8.29
N LEU A 160 26.06 -10.60 -8.05
CA LEU A 160 26.70 -10.66 -6.73
C LEU A 160 25.81 -10.01 -5.68
N VAL A 161 25.43 -8.73 -5.87
CA VAL A 161 24.63 -8.03 -4.87
C VAL A 161 23.23 -8.60 -4.73
N SER A 162 22.62 -9.06 -5.84
CA SER A 162 21.26 -9.61 -5.85
C SER A 162 21.13 -10.89 -5.02
N LYS A 163 22.25 -11.57 -4.74
CA LYS A 163 22.31 -12.76 -3.89
C LYS A 163 22.85 -12.46 -2.50
N LEU A 164 23.91 -11.65 -2.40
CA LEU A 164 24.57 -11.36 -1.12
C LEU A 164 23.70 -10.50 -0.21
N ALA A 165 23.23 -9.36 -0.70
CA ALA A 165 22.51 -8.40 0.13
C ALA A 165 21.27 -9.01 0.83
N PRO A 166 20.34 -9.69 0.11
CA PRO A 166 19.19 -10.30 0.76
C PRO A 166 19.54 -11.48 1.68
N ALA A 167 20.58 -12.27 1.38
CA ALA A 167 20.99 -13.38 2.23
C ALA A 167 21.62 -12.88 3.55
N LEU A 168 22.51 -11.88 3.45
CA LEU A 168 23.26 -11.35 4.57
C LEU A 168 22.39 -10.54 5.53
N ILE A 169 21.46 -9.71 5.02
CA ILE A 169 20.66 -8.83 5.89
C ILE A 169 19.71 -9.60 6.80
N VAL A 170 19.22 -10.76 6.36
CA VAL A 170 18.40 -11.66 7.19
C VAL A 170 19.23 -12.54 8.13
N GLY A 171 20.56 -12.42 8.09
CA GLY A 171 21.49 -13.03 9.05
C GLY A 171 22.21 -14.28 8.56
N ASN A 172 22.12 -14.67 7.28
CA ASN A 172 22.96 -15.76 6.75
C ASN A 172 24.40 -15.32 6.56
N THR A 173 25.32 -16.28 6.44
CA THR A 173 26.67 -16.07 5.90
C THR A 173 26.75 -16.64 4.49
N VAL A 174 27.63 -16.09 3.65
CA VAL A 174 27.65 -16.40 2.22
C VAL A 174 29.02 -16.88 1.75
N VAL A 175 29.02 -17.95 0.96
CA VAL A 175 30.14 -18.35 0.10
C VAL A 175 29.73 -18.10 -1.35
N LEU A 176 30.33 -17.09 -1.96
CA LEU A 176 30.12 -16.76 -3.36
C LEU A 176 31.18 -17.40 -4.25
N LYS A 177 30.72 -18.07 -5.30
CA LYS A 177 31.56 -18.52 -6.41
C LYS A 177 31.29 -17.68 -7.65
N SER A 178 32.27 -16.89 -8.06
CA SER A 178 32.22 -16.07 -9.28
C SER A 178 32.59 -16.89 -10.52
N SER A 179 32.03 -16.56 -11.68
CA SER A 179 32.35 -17.26 -12.92
C SER A 179 33.82 -17.07 -13.32
N GLU A 180 34.43 -18.16 -13.77
CA GLU A 180 35.77 -18.19 -14.36
C GLU A 180 35.94 -17.25 -15.56
N LYS A 181 34.86 -16.78 -16.19
CA LYS A 181 34.95 -15.85 -17.33
C LYS A 181 35.01 -14.38 -16.93
N ALA A 182 34.51 -14.02 -15.75
CA ALA A 182 34.50 -12.63 -15.27
C ALA A 182 34.71 -12.52 -13.74
N PRO A 183 35.86 -13.00 -13.21
CA PRO A 183 36.09 -13.06 -11.76
C PRO A 183 36.58 -11.73 -11.16
N LEU A 184 37.15 -10.83 -11.96
CA LEU A 184 37.95 -9.71 -11.44
C LEU A 184 37.12 -8.69 -10.65
N THR A 185 35.89 -8.42 -11.08
CA THR A 185 34.99 -7.50 -10.36
C THR A 185 34.61 -8.06 -9.00
N SER A 186 34.35 -9.37 -8.89
CA SER A 186 34.09 -10.02 -7.59
C SER A 186 35.32 -9.97 -6.67
N ALA A 187 36.53 -10.13 -7.22
CA ALA A 187 37.77 -9.98 -6.46
C ALA A 187 37.97 -8.54 -5.97
N LYS A 188 37.65 -7.52 -6.79
CA LYS A 188 37.66 -6.13 -6.35
C LYS A 188 36.64 -5.87 -5.23
N ILE A 189 35.44 -6.44 -5.31
CA ILE A 189 34.47 -6.35 -4.21
C ILE A 189 35.01 -6.98 -2.92
N ALA A 190 35.77 -8.08 -2.98
CA ALA A 190 36.42 -8.63 -1.79
C ALA A 190 37.38 -7.63 -1.12
N VAL A 191 38.12 -6.84 -1.91
CA VAL A 191 38.98 -5.76 -1.38
C VAL A 191 38.15 -4.72 -0.63
N LEU A 192 37.02 -4.30 -1.21
CA LEU A 192 36.12 -3.35 -0.58
C LEU A 192 35.46 -3.93 0.68
N VAL A 193 35.05 -5.20 0.67
CA VAL A 193 34.51 -5.92 1.84
C VAL A 193 35.53 -5.94 2.99
N LYS A 194 36.81 -6.21 2.70
CA LYS A 194 37.88 -6.16 3.69
C LYS A 194 38.07 -4.74 4.24
N GLN A 195 38.04 -3.73 3.37
CA GLN A 195 38.18 -2.32 3.75
C GLN A 195 37.03 -1.83 4.65
N VAL A 196 35.80 -2.28 4.39
CA VAL A 196 34.64 -1.98 5.26
C VAL A 196 34.76 -2.62 6.64
N GLY A 197 35.46 -3.75 6.74
CA GLY A 197 35.66 -4.48 7.99
C GLY A 197 34.53 -5.45 8.32
N PHE A 198 33.93 -6.10 7.32
CA PHE A 198 33.00 -7.21 7.57
C PHE A 198 33.66 -8.28 8.46
N PRO A 199 32.94 -8.88 9.43
CA PRO A 199 33.52 -9.92 10.27
C PRO A 199 34.06 -11.09 9.43
N PRO A 200 35.24 -11.65 9.78
CA PRO A 200 35.83 -12.79 9.06
C PRO A 200 34.84 -13.93 8.88
N GLY A 201 34.73 -14.42 7.64
CA GLY A 201 33.87 -15.56 7.29
C GLY A 201 32.43 -15.19 6.94
N VAL A 202 31.94 -13.98 7.22
CA VAL A 202 30.56 -13.58 6.86
C VAL A 202 30.37 -13.57 5.35
N ILE A 203 31.35 -13.04 4.61
CA ILE A 203 31.42 -13.06 3.16
C ILE A 203 32.72 -13.78 2.76
N ASN A 204 32.60 -14.82 1.96
CA ASN A 204 33.73 -15.51 1.32
C ASN A 204 33.51 -15.45 -0.19
N ILE A 205 34.54 -15.04 -0.94
CA ILE A 205 34.47 -14.92 -2.40
C ILE A 205 35.56 -15.79 -2.98
N ILE A 206 35.14 -16.85 -3.68
CA ILE A 206 36.02 -17.79 -4.36
C ILE A 206 35.82 -17.72 -5.88
N THR A 207 36.88 -18.01 -6.61
CA THR A 207 36.95 -18.04 -8.07
C THR A 207 37.32 -19.46 -8.51
N GLY A 208 36.78 -19.96 -9.61
CA GLY A 208 37.16 -21.29 -10.12
C GLY A 208 36.15 -21.86 -11.10
N PHE A 209 36.36 -23.08 -11.60
CA PHE A 209 35.45 -23.70 -12.56
C PHE A 209 34.21 -24.31 -11.91
N GLY A 210 33.12 -24.40 -12.67
CA GLY A 210 31.84 -24.93 -12.17
C GLY A 210 31.91 -26.39 -11.72
N ASN A 211 32.70 -27.22 -12.39
CA ASN A 211 32.87 -28.64 -12.08
C ASN A 211 33.75 -28.92 -10.85
N VAL A 212 34.41 -27.91 -10.28
CA VAL A 212 35.21 -28.03 -9.06
C VAL A 212 34.47 -27.35 -7.91
N SER A 213 34.72 -26.07 -7.66
CA SER A 213 34.12 -25.34 -6.53
C SER A 213 32.59 -25.22 -6.63
N GLY A 214 32.04 -25.07 -7.83
CA GLY A 214 30.59 -25.06 -8.03
C GLY A 214 29.91 -26.40 -7.68
N SER A 215 30.55 -27.51 -8.05
CA SER A 215 30.08 -28.87 -7.71
C SER A 215 30.10 -29.06 -6.20
N VAL A 216 31.24 -28.72 -5.56
CA VAL A 216 31.41 -28.84 -4.11
C VAL A 216 30.32 -28.07 -3.37
N LEU A 217 30.10 -26.78 -3.67
CA LEU A 217 29.03 -26.00 -3.06
C LEU A 217 27.63 -26.62 -3.24
N SER A 218 27.39 -27.26 -4.38
CA SER A 218 26.09 -27.87 -4.70
C SER A 218 25.79 -29.13 -3.88
N HIS A 219 26.82 -29.92 -3.54
CA HIS A 219 26.67 -31.13 -2.72
C HIS A 219 27.18 -31.00 -1.28
N HIS A 220 27.76 -29.86 -0.89
CA HIS A 220 28.31 -29.67 0.45
C HIS A 220 27.20 -29.78 1.51
N MET A 221 27.46 -30.53 2.59
CA MET A 221 26.45 -30.88 3.59
C MET A 221 26.09 -29.73 4.54
N ASP A 222 27.00 -28.78 4.72
CA ASP A 222 26.77 -27.60 5.57
C ASP A 222 26.13 -26.40 4.86
N VAL A 223 26.04 -26.41 3.52
CA VAL A 223 25.31 -25.37 2.78
C VAL A 223 23.81 -25.68 2.88
N ARG A 224 23.01 -24.74 3.35
CA ARG A 224 21.57 -24.93 3.60
C ARG A 224 20.64 -24.34 2.55
N ALA A 225 21.11 -23.32 1.84
CA ALA A 225 20.47 -22.80 0.65
C ALA A 225 21.51 -22.43 -0.41
N LEU A 226 21.14 -22.52 -1.69
CA LEU A 226 21.98 -22.20 -2.82
C LEU A 226 21.19 -21.36 -3.83
N SER A 227 21.72 -20.19 -4.19
CA SER A 227 21.18 -19.37 -5.27
C SER A 227 22.11 -19.38 -6.47
N PHE A 228 21.61 -19.81 -7.62
CA PHE A 228 22.37 -19.94 -8.87
C PHE A 228 21.71 -19.11 -9.97
N THR A 229 22.54 -18.37 -10.71
CA THR A 229 22.13 -17.79 -11.99
C THR A 229 23.06 -18.29 -13.09
N GLY A 230 22.51 -18.81 -14.20
CA GLY A 230 23.29 -19.31 -15.33
C GLY A 230 22.52 -20.25 -16.25
N SER A 231 23.22 -21.19 -16.91
CA SER A 231 22.57 -22.05 -17.92
C SER A 231 21.60 -23.07 -17.31
N SER A 232 20.52 -23.40 -18.03
CA SER A 232 19.56 -24.44 -17.59
C SER A 232 20.18 -25.82 -17.45
N ARG A 233 21.22 -26.14 -18.23
CA ARG A 233 21.99 -27.39 -18.07
C ARG A 233 22.66 -27.44 -16.70
N THR A 234 23.35 -26.38 -16.30
CA THR A 234 24.01 -26.31 -15.00
C THR A 234 23.00 -26.27 -13.85
N GLY A 235 21.90 -25.54 -14.00
CA GLY A 235 20.82 -25.51 -13.00
C GLY A 235 20.28 -26.91 -12.67
N ARG A 236 20.06 -27.75 -13.69
CA ARG A 236 19.67 -29.16 -13.49
C ARG A 236 20.70 -29.96 -12.69
N ILE A 237 21.99 -29.82 -13.03
CA ILE A 237 23.08 -30.50 -12.31
C ILE A 237 23.14 -30.07 -10.84
N ILE A 238 22.98 -28.77 -10.56
CA ILE A 238 22.96 -28.22 -9.19
C ILE A 238 21.78 -28.79 -8.41
N GLN A 239 20.58 -28.81 -9.01
CA GLN A 239 19.40 -29.37 -8.37
C GLN A 239 19.56 -30.86 -8.07
N GLU A 240 20.13 -31.64 -9.00
CA GLU A 240 20.46 -33.05 -8.76
C GLU A 240 21.46 -33.23 -7.63
N ALA A 241 22.52 -32.41 -7.57
CA ALA A 241 23.53 -32.48 -6.52
C ALA A 241 22.96 -32.11 -5.14
N ALA A 242 22.09 -31.10 -5.08
CA ALA A 242 21.34 -30.75 -3.87
C ALA A 242 20.45 -31.91 -3.41
N ALA A 243 19.74 -32.54 -4.35
CA ALA A 243 18.88 -33.68 -4.07
C ALA A 243 19.65 -34.91 -3.57
N LYS A 244 20.81 -35.19 -4.15
CA LYS A 244 21.70 -36.31 -3.79
C LYS A 244 22.49 -36.08 -2.49
N SER A 245 22.47 -34.88 -1.92
CA SER A 245 23.20 -34.51 -0.70
C SER A 245 22.26 -34.30 0.49
N ASN A 246 21.97 -33.05 0.84
CA ASN A 246 21.25 -32.67 2.06
C ASN A 246 19.88 -32.02 1.80
N LEU A 247 19.37 -32.08 0.56
CA LEU A 247 18.10 -31.46 0.16
C LEU A 247 18.06 -29.93 0.42
N LYS A 248 19.22 -29.26 0.35
CA LYS A 248 19.32 -27.80 0.46
C LYS A 248 18.35 -27.11 -0.51
N GLN A 249 17.81 -25.96 -0.09
CA GLN A 249 16.95 -25.15 -0.95
C GLN A 249 17.76 -24.61 -2.13
N VAL A 250 17.20 -24.67 -3.34
CA VAL A 250 17.87 -24.22 -4.56
C VAL A 250 17.00 -23.20 -5.28
N PHE A 251 17.53 -22.00 -5.46
CA PHE A 251 16.93 -20.91 -6.25
C PHE A 251 17.67 -20.80 -7.57
N LEU A 252 16.93 -20.84 -8.67
CA LEU A 252 17.46 -20.90 -10.02
C LEU A 252 16.92 -19.74 -10.84
N GLU A 253 17.82 -18.94 -11.40
CA GLU A 253 17.54 -17.99 -12.46
C GLU A 253 18.30 -18.43 -13.72
N LEU A 254 17.58 -18.89 -14.73
CA LEU A 254 18.15 -19.58 -15.89
C LEU A 254 17.91 -18.80 -17.19
N GLY A 255 18.35 -19.39 -18.31
CA GLY A 255 18.24 -18.79 -19.64
C GLY A 255 16.80 -18.52 -20.08
N GLY A 256 16.68 -17.72 -21.14
CA GLY A 256 15.41 -17.35 -21.75
C GLY A 256 15.40 -17.48 -23.27
N LYS A 257 14.19 -17.42 -23.84
CA LYS A 257 13.97 -17.21 -25.28
C LYS A 257 12.83 -16.21 -25.49
N SER A 258 13.02 -15.03 -24.89
CA SER A 258 11.98 -14.04 -24.65
C SER A 258 11.31 -13.57 -25.95
N PRO A 259 9.99 -13.69 -26.09
CA PRO A 259 9.25 -13.17 -27.23
C PRO A 259 8.89 -11.69 -27.04
N ALA A 260 8.85 -10.93 -28.13
CA ALA A 260 8.16 -9.64 -28.22
C ALA A 260 7.08 -9.72 -29.31
N VAL A 261 5.83 -9.38 -28.99
CA VAL A 261 4.68 -9.42 -29.90
C VAL A 261 4.27 -8.01 -30.27
N ILE A 262 4.30 -7.68 -31.56
CA ILE A 262 4.05 -6.33 -32.09
C ILE A 262 2.78 -6.35 -32.93
N PHE A 263 1.73 -5.69 -32.43
CA PHE A 263 0.47 -5.50 -33.15
C PHE A 263 0.50 -4.29 -34.09
N GLU A 264 -0.42 -4.25 -35.04
CA GLU A 264 -0.50 -3.18 -36.05
C GLU A 264 -0.82 -1.80 -35.47
N ASP A 265 -1.48 -1.75 -34.32
CA ASP A 265 -1.83 -0.54 -33.59
C ASP A 265 -0.70 -0.06 -32.64
N ALA A 266 0.40 -0.82 -32.54
CA ALA A 266 1.56 -0.45 -31.73
C ALA A 266 2.17 0.89 -32.13
N ASP A 267 2.82 1.54 -31.17
CA ASP A 267 3.81 2.57 -31.49
C ASP A 267 5.04 1.91 -32.14
N MET A 268 5.08 1.96 -33.47
CA MET A 268 6.06 1.27 -34.30
C MET A 268 7.50 1.71 -34.01
N GLU A 269 7.73 3.02 -33.90
CA GLU A 269 9.07 3.58 -33.70
C GLU A 269 9.62 3.21 -32.32
N LYS A 270 8.76 3.32 -31.30
CA LYS A 270 9.10 2.89 -29.94
C LYS A 270 9.40 1.39 -29.89
N ALA A 271 8.51 0.55 -30.44
CA ALA A 271 8.66 -0.89 -30.46
C ALA A 271 9.98 -1.32 -31.14
N VAL A 272 10.31 -0.73 -32.30
CA VAL A 272 11.56 -0.97 -33.02
C VAL A 272 12.77 -0.60 -32.15
N LYS A 273 12.80 0.63 -31.62
CA LYS A 273 13.95 1.13 -30.84
C LYS A 273 14.22 0.27 -29.61
N GLU A 274 13.17 -0.08 -28.86
CA GLU A 274 13.31 -0.81 -27.61
C GLU A 274 13.68 -2.28 -27.83
N THR A 275 13.06 -2.97 -28.79
CA THR A 275 13.40 -4.38 -29.10
C THR A 275 14.78 -4.53 -29.76
N ALA A 276 15.20 -3.57 -30.59
CA ALA A 276 16.57 -3.55 -31.14
C ALA A 276 17.60 -3.30 -30.03
N HIS A 277 17.31 -2.39 -29.09
CA HIS A 277 18.16 -2.19 -27.91
C HIS A 277 18.26 -3.46 -27.06
N SER A 278 17.14 -4.17 -26.83
CA SER A 278 17.10 -5.40 -26.03
C SER A 278 18.11 -6.45 -26.49
N ILE A 279 18.22 -6.69 -27.80
CA ILE A 279 19.14 -7.69 -28.35
C ILE A 279 20.55 -7.14 -28.57
N ARG A 280 20.73 -5.83 -28.76
CA ARG A 280 22.06 -5.19 -28.88
C ARG A 280 22.79 -5.17 -27.54
N TRP A 281 22.06 -4.92 -26.45
CA TRP A 281 22.61 -4.67 -25.13
C TRP A 281 23.53 -5.81 -24.68
N ASN A 282 24.72 -5.45 -24.17
CA ASN A 282 25.76 -6.39 -23.78
C ASN A 282 26.10 -7.44 -24.87
N SER A 283 26.06 -7.02 -26.14
CA SER A 283 26.27 -7.87 -27.32
C SER A 283 25.32 -9.08 -27.37
N GLY A 284 24.09 -8.92 -26.88
CA GLY A 284 23.05 -9.96 -26.82
C GLY A 284 23.27 -11.04 -25.75
N GLN A 285 24.21 -10.84 -24.83
CA GLN A 285 24.55 -11.79 -23.76
C GLN A 285 23.68 -11.55 -22.51
N VAL A 286 22.35 -11.56 -22.71
CA VAL A 286 21.35 -11.16 -21.72
C VAL A 286 20.25 -12.22 -21.69
N CYS A 287 19.97 -12.78 -20.51
CA CYS A 287 18.99 -13.87 -20.34
C CYS A 287 17.55 -13.49 -20.74
N MET A 288 17.21 -12.20 -20.62
CA MET A 288 15.88 -11.66 -20.93
C MET A 288 15.76 -11.04 -22.32
N ALA A 289 16.82 -11.05 -23.15
CA ALA A 289 16.82 -10.40 -24.47
C ALA A 289 15.68 -10.91 -25.39
N ASN A 290 15.03 -9.98 -26.10
CA ASN A 290 14.01 -10.33 -27.10
C ASN A 290 14.64 -10.96 -28.35
N SER A 291 14.96 -12.24 -28.24
CA SER A 291 15.56 -13.03 -29.33
C SER A 291 14.54 -13.58 -30.32
N ARG A 292 13.25 -13.52 -30.00
CA ARG A 292 12.13 -13.82 -30.92
C ARG A 292 11.19 -12.62 -30.98
N ILE A 293 10.91 -12.14 -32.17
CA ILE A 293 9.95 -11.06 -32.40
C ILE A 293 8.86 -11.58 -33.32
N TYR A 294 7.62 -11.38 -32.93
CA TYR A 294 6.43 -11.72 -33.69
C TYR A 294 5.71 -10.44 -34.09
N VAL A 295 5.53 -10.20 -35.39
CA VAL A 295 4.95 -8.96 -35.91
C VAL A 295 3.69 -9.26 -36.71
N GLN A 296 2.63 -8.47 -36.50
CA GLN A 296 1.38 -8.65 -37.23
C GLN A 296 1.59 -8.41 -38.74
N LYS A 297 1.04 -9.31 -39.56
CA LYS A 297 1.27 -9.36 -41.01
C LYS A 297 1.06 -8.01 -41.74
N SER A 298 0.08 -7.20 -41.32
CA SER A 298 -0.25 -5.91 -41.93
C SER A 298 0.85 -4.85 -41.80
N VAL A 299 1.74 -4.98 -40.81
CA VAL A 299 2.82 -4.01 -40.53
C VAL A 299 4.23 -4.62 -40.58
N ALA A 300 4.34 -5.91 -40.90
CA ALA A 300 5.59 -6.68 -40.83
C ALA A 300 6.72 -6.09 -41.67
N ASP A 301 6.48 -5.77 -42.95
CA ASP A 301 7.54 -5.26 -43.83
C ASP A 301 8.05 -3.89 -43.35
N LYS A 302 7.15 -3.02 -42.89
CA LYS A 302 7.51 -1.71 -42.31
C LYS A 302 8.34 -1.89 -41.04
N TYR A 303 7.92 -2.78 -40.14
CA TYR A 303 8.65 -3.04 -38.90
C TYR A 303 10.05 -3.59 -39.16
N ILE A 304 10.19 -4.57 -40.05
CA ILE A 304 11.48 -5.23 -40.33
C ILE A 304 12.47 -4.24 -40.94
N GLU A 305 12.02 -3.40 -41.88
CA GLU A 305 12.87 -2.37 -42.48
C GLU A 305 13.34 -1.35 -41.44
N LEU A 306 12.44 -0.84 -40.60
CA LEU A 306 12.78 0.09 -39.52
C LEU A 306 13.70 -0.56 -38.47
N PHE A 307 13.44 -1.83 -38.11
CA PHE A 307 14.26 -2.58 -37.19
C PHE A 307 15.68 -2.75 -37.74
N LYS A 308 15.82 -3.17 -39.01
CA LYS A 308 17.11 -3.30 -39.66
C LYS A 308 17.87 -1.98 -39.65
N GLN A 309 17.23 -0.89 -40.09
CA GLN A 309 17.86 0.43 -40.10
C GLN A 309 18.30 0.86 -38.70
N ASN A 310 17.45 0.71 -37.68
CA ASN A 310 17.80 1.05 -36.31
C ASN A 310 18.94 0.17 -35.78
N PHE A 311 18.87 -1.14 -36.00
CA PHE A 311 19.85 -2.09 -35.50
C PHE A 311 21.23 -1.89 -36.15
N GLU A 312 21.30 -1.51 -37.42
CA GLU A 312 22.55 -1.19 -38.11
C GLU A 312 23.11 0.18 -37.71
N THR A 313 22.26 1.21 -37.62
CA THR A 313 22.70 2.60 -37.36
C THR A 313 23.08 2.85 -35.90
N GLU A 314 22.35 2.25 -34.96
CA GLU A 314 22.58 2.44 -33.53
C GLU A 314 23.65 1.50 -32.97
N THR A 315 24.12 0.51 -33.75
CA THR A 315 25.18 -0.40 -33.32
C THR A 315 26.56 0.21 -33.57
N LYS A 316 27.22 0.60 -32.48
CA LYS A 316 28.58 1.11 -32.46
C LYS A 316 29.51 0.09 -31.84
N MET A 317 29.98 -0.81 -32.69
CA MET A 317 30.95 -1.83 -32.32
C MET A 317 32.35 -1.22 -32.15
N GLY A 318 33.05 -1.52 -31.05
CA GLY A 318 34.36 -0.94 -30.78
C GLY A 318 35.09 -1.57 -29.60
N ASP A 319 36.20 -0.95 -29.20
CA ASP A 319 36.97 -1.32 -28.01
C ASP A 319 36.09 -1.11 -26.75
N PRO A 320 35.86 -2.13 -25.91
CA PRO A 320 35.09 -2.00 -24.69
C PRO A 320 35.66 -0.97 -23.71
N LEU A 321 36.96 -0.66 -23.78
CA LEU A 321 37.62 0.35 -22.94
C LEU A 321 37.59 1.77 -23.54
N ALA A 322 37.03 1.93 -24.74
CA ALA A 322 36.86 3.24 -25.37
C ALA A 322 36.11 4.19 -24.43
N ALA A 323 36.48 5.47 -24.46
CA ALA A 323 35.90 6.42 -23.52
C ALA A 323 34.39 6.59 -23.82
N PRO A 324 33.52 6.80 -22.80
CA PRO A 324 32.06 6.83 -23.00
C PRO A 324 31.58 7.78 -24.11
N GLN A 325 32.26 8.91 -24.31
CA GLN A 325 31.97 9.88 -25.38
C GLN A 325 32.16 9.34 -26.81
N GLU A 326 32.91 8.25 -26.99
CA GLU A 326 33.05 7.57 -28.28
C GLU A 326 31.79 6.76 -28.64
N GLY A 327 30.93 6.49 -27.65
CA GLY A 327 29.62 5.89 -27.84
C GLY A 327 29.65 4.40 -28.23
N VAL A 328 30.73 3.68 -27.92
CA VAL A 328 30.80 2.22 -28.13
C VAL A 328 29.73 1.53 -27.27
N ASN A 329 28.86 0.76 -27.92
CA ASN A 329 27.73 0.08 -27.29
C ASN A 329 27.60 -1.40 -27.72
N GLN A 330 28.57 -1.93 -28.46
CA GLN A 330 28.67 -3.36 -28.75
C GLN A 330 30.13 -3.83 -28.64
N GLY A 331 30.38 -4.72 -27.68
CA GLY A 331 31.68 -5.36 -27.46
C GLY A 331 31.80 -6.74 -28.12
N PRO A 332 32.89 -7.47 -27.89
CA PRO A 332 33.03 -8.85 -28.32
C PRO A 332 32.12 -9.79 -27.49
N GLN A 333 32.02 -11.05 -27.90
CA GLN A 333 31.52 -12.12 -27.05
C GLN A 333 32.54 -12.42 -25.94
N ALA A 334 32.06 -12.88 -24.77
CA ALA A 334 32.89 -12.94 -23.56
C ALA A 334 34.15 -13.81 -23.68
N ASP A 335 34.12 -14.88 -24.46
CA ASP A 335 35.28 -15.72 -24.72
C ASP A 335 35.16 -16.48 -26.05
N GLY A 336 36.23 -17.18 -26.42
CA GLY A 336 36.28 -17.98 -27.64
C GLY A 336 35.29 -19.14 -27.67
N ALA A 337 34.83 -19.63 -26.51
CA ALA A 337 33.81 -20.68 -26.44
C ALA A 337 32.41 -20.15 -26.76
N GLN A 338 32.06 -18.98 -26.21
CA GLN A 338 30.81 -18.29 -26.49
C GLN A 338 30.77 -17.84 -27.95
N TYR A 339 31.87 -17.26 -28.44
CA TYR A 339 32.03 -16.90 -29.85
C TYR A 339 31.72 -18.06 -30.80
N LYS A 340 32.39 -19.22 -30.61
CA LYS A 340 32.14 -20.43 -31.42
C LYS A 340 30.71 -20.94 -31.30
N THR A 341 30.10 -20.81 -30.12
CA THR A 341 28.70 -21.22 -29.88
C THR A 341 27.75 -20.37 -30.72
N VAL A 342 27.92 -19.04 -30.70
CA VAL A 342 27.09 -18.15 -31.51
C VAL A 342 27.29 -18.41 -33.00
N LEU A 343 28.53 -18.59 -33.47
CA LEU A 343 28.79 -18.95 -34.88
C LEU A 343 28.10 -20.25 -35.31
N LYS A 344 28.04 -21.25 -34.43
CA LYS A 344 27.30 -22.50 -34.68
C LYS A 344 25.79 -22.24 -34.86
N TYR A 345 25.20 -21.36 -34.04
CA TYR A 345 23.80 -20.99 -34.20
C TYR A 345 23.55 -20.17 -35.48
N LEU A 346 24.47 -19.29 -35.87
CA LEU A 346 24.37 -18.56 -37.14
C LEU A 346 24.33 -19.53 -38.33
N GLU A 347 25.18 -20.55 -38.32
CA GLU A 347 25.19 -21.56 -39.36
C GLU A 347 23.91 -22.42 -39.34
N SER A 348 23.45 -22.82 -38.15
CA SER A 348 22.18 -23.52 -37.99
C SER A 348 20.99 -22.71 -38.53
N GLY A 349 20.97 -21.40 -38.31
CA GLY A 349 19.92 -20.51 -38.81
C GLY A 349 19.87 -20.41 -40.33
N LYS A 350 21.05 -20.35 -40.98
CA LYS A 350 21.15 -20.40 -42.45
C LYS A 350 20.67 -21.74 -43.01
N GLN A 351 20.97 -22.84 -42.31
CA GLN A 351 20.59 -24.18 -42.74
C GLN A 351 19.11 -24.50 -42.49
N SER A 352 18.46 -23.83 -41.53
CA SER A 352 17.04 -24.08 -41.19
C SER A 352 16.04 -23.48 -42.17
N GLY A 353 16.50 -22.82 -43.25
CA GLY A 353 15.62 -22.15 -44.21
C GLY A 353 15.13 -20.77 -43.77
N GLY A 354 15.71 -20.20 -42.71
CA GLY A 354 15.48 -18.81 -42.33
C GLY A 354 16.18 -17.87 -43.32
N GLU A 355 15.52 -16.76 -43.66
CA GLU A 355 16.07 -15.73 -44.53
C GLU A 355 17.00 -14.80 -43.73
N LEU A 356 18.25 -14.69 -44.14
CA LEU A 356 19.22 -13.79 -43.51
C LEU A 356 19.05 -12.37 -44.07
N ILE A 357 18.63 -11.43 -43.22
CA ILE A 357 18.37 -10.03 -43.62
C ILE A 357 19.63 -9.16 -43.50
N THR A 358 20.42 -9.36 -42.43
CA THR A 358 21.69 -8.67 -42.21
C THR A 358 22.59 -9.48 -41.27
N GLY A 359 23.89 -9.20 -41.29
CA GLY A 359 24.89 -9.87 -40.45
C GLY A 359 25.14 -11.33 -40.82
N GLY A 360 25.11 -12.21 -39.83
CA GLY A 360 25.27 -13.66 -40.01
C GLY A 360 26.73 -14.12 -40.14
N ALA A 361 27.69 -13.28 -39.76
CA ALA A 361 29.12 -13.57 -39.83
C ALA A 361 29.90 -12.96 -38.64
N PRO A 362 31.14 -13.43 -38.40
CA PRO A 362 32.14 -12.67 -37.65
C PRO A 362 32.28 -11.22 -38.13
N SER A 363 32.69 -10.33 -37.23
CA SER A 363 33.21 -9.01 -37.63
C SER A 363 34.66 -9.13 -38.12
N ASP A 364 35.11 -8.17 -38.93
CA ASP A 364 36.50 -8.07 -39.39
C ASP A 364 37.46 -7.52 -38.32
N ARG A 365 36.94 -7.15 -37.13
CA ARG A 365 37.75 -6.68 -35.99
C ARG A 365 38.49 -7.85 -35.32
N GLU A 366 39.69 -7.57 -34.82
CA GLU A 366 40.40 -8.49 -33.91
C GLU A 366 39.55 -8.72 -32.65
N GLY A 367 39.58 -9.96 -32.13
CA GLY A 367 38.78 -10.36 -30.98
C GLY A 367 37.50 -11.11 -31.35
N TYR A 368 36.66 -11.37 -30.36
CA TYR A 368 35.48 -12.23 -30.51
C TYR A 368 34.21 -11.48 -30.94
N TYR A 369 34.32 -10.61 -31.94
CA TYR A 369 33.21 -9.77 -32.40
C TYR A 369 32.30 -10.48 -33.42
N ILE A 370 30.99 -10.28 -33.25
CA ILE A 370 29.95 -10.86 -34.12
C ILE A 370 29.08 -9.71 -34.65
N GLN A 371 28.73 -9.78 -35.94
CA GLN A 371 27.86 -8.80 -36.57
C GLN A 371 26.43 -8.88 -35.99
N PRO A 372 25.75 -7.75 -35.75
CA PRO A 372 24.32 -7.76 -35.43
C PRO A 372 23.55 -8.51 -36.53
N THR A 373 22.80 -9.54 -36.15
CA THR A 373 22.21 -10.49 -37.11
C THR A 373 20.70 -10.57 -36.99
N ILE A 374 20.01 -10.52 -38.13
CA ILE A 374 18.56 -10.65 -38.22
C ILE A 374 18.21 -11.83 -39.14
N PHE A 375 17.46 -12.79 -38.62
CA PHE A 375 16.76 -13.81 -39.41
C PHE A 375 15.27 -13.47 -39.55
N LYS A 376 14.71 -13.71 -40.72
CA LYS A 376 13.27 -13.60 -41.03
C LYS A 376 12.73 -14.97 -41.44
N ASN A 377 11.43 -15.20 -41.27
CA ASN A 377 10.73 -16.39 -41.79
C ASN A 377 11.38 -17.70 -41.32
N THR A 378 11.88 -17.73 -40.08
CA THR A 378 12.55 -18.92 -39.54
C THR A 378 11.49 -19.92 -39.10
N PRO A 379 11.56 -21.21 -39.48
CA PRO A 379 10.62 -22.21 -38.98
C PRO A 379 10.59 -22.25 -37.45
N GLU A 380 9.40 -22.30 -36.83
CA GLU A 380 9.23 -22.28 -35.36
C GLU A 380 9.93 -23.48 -34.68
N ASP A 381 10.12 -24.58 -35.40
CA ASP A 381 10.79 -25.77 -34.90
C ASP A 381 12.31 -25.74 -35.03
N ALA A 382 12.88 -24.72 -35.71
CA ALA A 382 14.31 -24.54 -35.89
C ALA A 382 15.04 -24.34 -34.56
N GLN A 383 16.30 -24.78 -34.52
CA GLN A 383 17.12 -24.68 -33.30
C GLN A 383 17.25 -23.24 -32.79
N ILE A 384 17.45 -22.27 -33.69
CA ILE A 384 17.58 -20.85 -33.33
C ILE A 384 16.28 -20.23 -32.79
N MET A 385 15.12 -20.86 -33.00
CA MET A 385 13.84 -20.47 -32.40
C MET A 385 13.62 -21.11 -31.03
N LYS A 386 14.18 -22.30 -30.77
CA LYS A 386 13.98 -23.03 -29.51
C LYS A 386 15.04 -22.76 -28.46
N GLU A 387 16.29 -22.55 -28.86
CA GLU A 387 17.43 -22.48 -27.96
C GLU A 387 17.95 -21.05 -27.79
N GLU A 388 18.43 -20.75 -26.58
CA GLU A 388 19.09 -19.48 -26.27
C GLU A 388 20.44 -19.40 -26.99
N ILE A 389 20.61 -18.34 -27.80
CA ILE A 389 21.83 -18.11 -28.59
C ILE A 389 22.87 -17.35 -27.75
N PHE A 390 22.39 -16.38 -26.95
CA PHE A 390 23.20 -15.54 -26.07
C PHE A 390 24.28 -14.76 -26.84
N GLY A 391 23.84 -14.08 -27.91
CA GLY A 391 24.62 -13.25 -28.82
C GLY A 391 23.69 -12.29 -29.58
N PRO A 392 24.21 -11.40 -30.44
CA PRO A 392 23.44 -10.30 -31.04
C PRO A 392 22.62 -10.80 -32.25
N VAL A 393 21.73 -11.77 -32.02
CA VAL A 393 20.98 -12.51 -33.04
C VAL A 393 19.50 -12.51 -32.68
N VAL A 394 18.67 -12.00 -33.60
CA VAL A 394 17.21 -11.96 -33.46
C VAL A 394 16.52 -12.68 -34.62
N SER A 395 15.46 -13.41 -34.31
CA SER A 395 14.55 -13.98 -35.31
C SER A 395 13.23 -13.24 -35.32
N ILE A 396 12.82 -12.71 -36.48
CA ILE A 396 11.58 -11.95 -36.68
C ILE A 396 10.63 -12.76 -37.56
N ASN A 397 9.53 -13.22 -36.97
CA ASN A 397 8.47 -13.96 -37.64
C ASN A 397 7.16 -13.16 -37.66
N VAL A 398 6.23 -13.58 -38.52
CA VAL A 398 4.93 -12.93 -38.67
C VAL A 398 3.79 -13.77 -38.08
N PHE A 399 2.71 -13.08 -37.70
CA PHE A 399 1.45 -13.71 -37.29
C PHE A 399 0.25 -12.98 -37.92
N SER A 400 -0.90 -13.65 -37.97
CA SER A 400 -2.15 -13.09 -38.53
C SER A 400 -3.21 -12.83 -37.46
N THR A 401 -3.31 -13.67 -36.43
CA THR A 401 -4.29 -13.51 -35.34
C THR A 401 -3.63 -13.43 -33.97
N GLU A 402 -4.37 -12.86 -33.01
CA GLU A 402 -3.92 -12.75 -31.61
C GLU A 402 -3.67 -14.13 -30.99
N GLU A 403 -4.53 -15.12 -31.26
CA GLU A 403 -4.40 -16.49 -30.75
C GLU A 403 -3.14 -17.18 -31.29
N GLU A 404 -2.85 -16.99 -32.59
CA GLU A 404 -1.64 -17.51 -33.22
C GLU A 404 -0.38 -16.89 -32.60
N ALA A 405 -0.38 -15.58 -32.38
CA ALA A 405 0.75 -14.88 -31.77
C ALA A 405 1.03 -15.37 -30.36
N LEU A 406 -0.01 -15.55 -29.55
CA LEU A 406 0.12 -16.04 -28.18
C LEU A 406 0.64 -17.50 -28.16
N ALA A 407 0.11 -18.36 -29.02
CA ALA A 407 0.55 -19.74 -29.13
C ALA A 407 2.04 -19.83 -29.53
N LYS A 408 2.47 -19.05 -30.53
CA LYS A 408 3.87 -18.97 -30.96
C LYS A 408 4.79 -18.41 -29.86
N ALA A 409 4.37 -17.33 -29.20
CA ALA A 409 5.13 -16.72 -28.10
C ALA A 409 5.40 -17.73 -26.98
N ASN A 410 4.39 -18.52 -26.61
CA ASN A 410 4.47 -19.53 -25.55
C ASN A 410 5.09 -20.87 -25.98
N ALA A 411 5.31 -21.09 -27.29
CA ALA A 411 5.90 -22.32 -27.85
C ALA A 411 7.42 -22.42 -27.58
N THR A 412 7.79 -22.43 -26.31
CA THR A 412 9.15 -22.56 -25.80
C THR A 412 9.14 -23.21 -24.42
N GLU A 413 10.22 -23.92 -24.08
CA GLU A 413 10.45 -24.48 -22.74
C GLU A 413 10.89 -23.42 -21.72
N PHE A 414 11.21 -22.21 -22.18
CA PHE A 414 11.61 -21.07 -21.36
C PHE A 414 10.41 -20.19 -20.99
N GLY A 415 10.59 -19.30 -20.00
CA GLY A 415 9.56 -18.38 -19.56
C GLY A 415 10.11 -17.26 -18.68
N LEU A 416 11.22 -16.62 -19.06
CA LEU A 416 11.83 -15.57 -18.25
C LEU A 416 11.12 -14.22 -18.45
N TYR A 417 11.20 -13.66 -19.65
CA TYR A 417 10.63 -12.36 -20.01
C TYR A 417 9.78 -12.50 -21.28
N ALA A 418 8.72 -11.71 -21.40
CA ALA A 418 7.95 -11.56 -22.63
C ALA A 418 7.45 -10.12 -22.79
N SER A 419 7.05 -9.71 -23.99
CA SER A 419 6.51 -8.37 -24.22
C SER A 419 5.42 -8.32 -25.27
N VAL A 420 4.52 -7.36 -25.12
CA VAL A 420 3.47 -7.04 -26.09
C VAL A 420 3.40 -5.53 -26.33
N TYR A 421 3.32 -5.13 -27.59
CA TYR A 421 3.11 -3.74 -28.01
C TYR A 421 1.77 -3.62 -28.73
N THR A 422 0.87 -2.79 -28.18
CA THR A 422 -0.51 -2.60 -28.64
C THR A 422 -1.09 -1.34 -27.97
N LYS A 423 -2.02 -0.64 -28.64
CA LYS A 423 -2.79 0.47 -28.03
C LYS A 423 -4.13 -0.02 -27.46
N ASP A 424 -4.61 -1.16 -27.93
CA ASP A 424 -5.76 -1.87 -27.36
C ASP A 424 -5.44 -2.38 -25.93
N ILE A 425 -6.14 -1.83 -24.94
CA ILE A 425 -5.98 -2.18 -23.52
C ILE A 425 -6.49 -3.59 -23.20
N ASP A 426 -7.57 -4.03 -23.83
CA ASP A 426 -8.11 -5.36 -23.57
C ASP A 426 -7.14 -6.42 -24.11
N ARG A 427 -6.55 -6.17 -25.27
CA ARG A 427 -5.47 -7.00 -25.82
C ARG A 427 -4.25 -7.01 -24.91
N ALA A 428 -3.82 -5.83 -24.45
CA ALA A 428 -2.70 -5.73 -23.50
C ALA A 428 -2.94 -6.62 -22.27
N MET A 429 -4.14 -6.57 -21.68
CA MET A 429 -4.50 -7.39 -20.52
C MET A 429 -4.60 -8.89 -20.86
N ARG A 430 -5.12 -9.26 -22.04
CA ARG A 430 -5.14 -10.66 -22.50
C ARG A 430 -3.73 -11.23 -22.67
N PHE A 431 -2.80 -10.47 -23.24
CA PHE A 431 -1.40 -10.89 -23.38
C PHE A 431 -0.66 -10.90 -22.04
N ALA A 432 -0.87 -9.89 -21.18
CA ALA A 432 -0.30 -9.86 -19.83
C ALA A 432 -0.71 -11.09 -19.02
N LYS A 433 -1.96 -11.54 -19.18
CA LYS A 433 -2.47 -12.77 -18.57
C LYS A 433 -2.00 -14.05 -19.27
N GLY A 434 -1.91 -14.02 -20.60
CA GLY A 434 -1.72 -15.22 -21.42
C GLY A 434 -0.27 -15.63 -21.68
N LEU A 435 0.68 -14.69 -21.62
CA LEU A 435 2.10 -14.98 -21.85
C LEU A 435 2.67 -15.76 -20.67
N GLU A 436 3.29 -16.91 -20.95
CA GLU A 436 3.87 -17.81 -19.95
C GLU A 436 5.30 -17.40 -19.58
N ALA A 437 5.45 -16.19 -19.03
CA ALA A 437 6.72 -15.65 -18.57
C ALA A 437 6.59 -15.05 -17.16
N GLY A 438 7.68 -15.04 -16.38
CA GLY A 438 7.64 -14.45 -15.05
C GLY A 438 7.72 -12.92 -15.02
N THR A 439 8.11 -12.29 -16.13
CA THR A 439 7.97 -10.84 -16.33
C THR A 439 7.38 -10.56 -17.71
N VAL A 440 6.33 -9.73 -17.76
CA VAL A 440 5.66 -9.34 -19.01
C VAL A 440 5.64 -7.82 -19.13
N GLY A 441 6.31 -7.30 -20.17
CA GLY A 441 6.28 -5.89 -20.54
C GLY A 441 5.10 -5.56 -21.45
N VAL A 442 4.31 -4.54 -21.11
CA VAL A 442 3.24 -3.99 -21.96
C VAL A 442 3.69 -2.62 -22.44
N ASN A 443 3.88 -2.46 -23.75
CA ASN A 443 4.43 -1.25 -24.38
C ASN A 443 5.80 -0.83 -23.79
N CYS A 444 6.57 -1.81 -23.33
CA CYS A 444 7.96 -1.74 -22.91
C CYS A 444 8.57 -3.14 -23.01
N THR A 445 9.90 -3.23 -22.94
CA THR A 445 10.57 -4.53 -22.97
C THR A 445 11.91 -4.52 -22.24
N SER A 446 12.58 -5.68 -22.20
CA SER A 446 13.90 -5.85 -21.63
C SER A 446 14.87 -4.77 -22.17
N PRO A 447 15.66 -4.11 -21.29
CA PRO A 447 15.95 -4.50 -19.90
C PRO A 447 15.03 -3.88 -18.83
N VAL A 448 13.87 -3.32 -19.19
CA VAL A 448 12.96 -2.69 -18.21
C VAL A 448 12.42 -3.73 -17.22
N THR A 449 12.56 -3.47 -15.92
CA THR A 449 11.97 -4.28 -14.84
C THR A 449 11.40 -3.35 -13.76
N GLY A 450 10.38 -3.81 -13.03
CA GLY A 450 9.94 -3.12 -11.81
C GLY A 450 10.90 -3.44 -10.67
N THR A 451 11.53 -2.43 -10.08
CA THR A 451 12.50 -2.60 -8.98
C THR A 451 11.87 -3.27 -7.76
N ASP A 452 10.61 -2.90 -7.46
CA ASP A 452 9.78 -3.39 -6.37
C ASP A 452 9.02 -4.70 -6.71
N MET A 453 9.21 -5.23 -7.91
CA MET A 453 8.49 -6.38 -8.43
C MET A 453 9.39 -7.62 -8.49
N PRO A 454 8.81 -8.84 -8.41
CA PRO A 454 9.59 -10.06 -8.52
C PRO A 454 10.05 -10.27 -9.96
N PHE A 455 11.34 -10.54 -10.13
CA PHE A 455 11.96 -11.06 -11.33
C PHE A 455 12.21 -12.55 -11.16
N GLY A 456 11.90 -13.34 -12.18
CA GLY A 456 12.32 -14.73 -12.23
C GLY A 456 11.55 -15.59 -13.22
N GLY A 457 12.03 -16.80 -13.48
CA GLY A 457 11.52 -17.63 -14.56
C GLY A 457 10.21 -18.39 -14.30
N TYR A 458 9.49 -18.66 -15.39
CA TYR A 458 8.54 -19.76 -15.57
C TYR A 458 9.25 -20.96 -16.24
N LYS A 459 8.64 -22.14 -16.18
CA LYS A 459 9.10 -23.36 -16.88
C LYS A 459 10.60 -23.64 -16.61
N SER A 460 11.40 -23.88 -17.64
CA SER A 460 12.83 -24.16 -17.52
C SER A 460 13.72 -22.92 -17.31
N SER A 461 13.12 -21.72 -17.19
CA SER A 461 13.85 -20.49 -16.85
C SER A 461 14.13 -20.35 -15.35
N GLY A 462 13.68 -21.29 -14.52
CA GLY A 462 14.12 -21.41 -13.12
C GLY A 462 12.99 -21.44 -12.10
N SER A 463 13.39 -21.35 -10.82
CA SER A 463 12.51 -21.48 -9.66
C SER A 463 12.96 -20.56 -8.53
N GLY A 464 12.00 -19.88 -7.89
CA GLY A 464 12.26 -18.77 -6.98
C GLY A 464 12.02 -17.42 -7.68
N ARG A 465 12.13 -16.34 -6.92
CA ARG A 465 12.04 -14.97 -7.45
C ARG A 465 13.10 -14.10 -6.79
N GLU A 466 13.84 -13.35 -7.58
CA GLU A 466 14.70 -12.27 -7.13
C GLU A 466 13.95 -10.94 -7.31
N GLY A 467 13.94 -10.04 -6.33
CA GLY A 467 13.21 -8.77 -6.41
C GLY A 467 13.20 -8.05 -5.08
N GLU A 468 13.20 -6.72 -5.11
CA GLU A 468 13.39 -5.89 -3.92
C GLU A 468 12.06 -5.42 -3.30
N PRO A 469 12.03 -5.18 -1.97
CA PRO A 469 12.88 -5.83 -0.98
C PRO A 469 12.36 -7.23 -0.61
N LEU A 470 11.04 -7.49 -0.69
CA LEU A 470 10.40 -8.63 0.01
C LEU A 470 10.66 -10.00 -0.62
N TYR A 471 10.72 -10.10 -1.95
CA TYR A 471 10.75 -11.39 -2.65
C TYR A 471 12.08 -12.13 -2.44
N SER A 472 13.22 -11.46 -2.63
CA SER A 472 14.52 -12.09 -2.41
C SER A 472 14.77 -12.49 -0.96
N LEU A 473 14.31 -11.69 0.02
CA LEU A 473 14.50 -11.99 1.44
C LEU A 473 13.81 -13.29 1.85
N ASN A 474 12.63 -13.57 1.27
CA ASN A 474 11.90 -14.81 1.53
C ASN A 474 12.64 -16.07 1.08
N ASN A 475 13.51 -15.97 0.07
CA ASN A 475 14.34 -17.10 -0.37
C ASN A 475 15.38 -17.50 0.69
N PHE A 476 15.76 -16.60 1.60
CA PHE A 476 16.87 -16.84 2.53
C PHE A 476 16.42 -17.02 3.99
N LEU A 477 15.13 -17.31 4.18
CA LEU A 477 14.50 -17.55 5.49
C LEU A 477 13.78 -18.90 5.53
N GLU A 478 13.97 -19.62 6.63
CA GLU A 478 13.26 -20.83 7.03
C GLU A 478 12.05 -20.48 7.92
N THR A 479 10.93 -21.17 7.73
CA THR A 479 9.74 -21.00 8.59
C THR A 479 9.68 -22.10 9.63
N LYS A 480 9.74 -21.73 10.92
CA LYS A 480 9.57 -22.65 12.05
C LYS A 480 8.26 -22.38 12.77
N SER A 481 7.37 -23.36 12.81
CA SER A 481 6.17 -23.32 13.65
C SER A 481 6.46 -23.83 15.05
N PHE A 482 5.93 -23.17 16.08
CA PHE A 482 5.91 -23.71 17.43
C PHE A 482 4.53 -23.48 18.08
N PRO A 483 3.88 -24.55 18.58
CA PRO A 483 2.71 -24.45 19.43
C PRO A 483 3.15 -24.24 20.89
N ALA A 484 2.55 -23.28 21.58
CA ALA A 484 2.72 -23.05 23.00
C ALA A 484 1.42 -23.40 23.73
N HIS A 485 1.43 -24.46 24.54
CA HIS A 485 0.28 -24.81 25.36
C HIS A 485 0.06 -23.75 26.44
N VAL A 486 -1.15 -23.18 26.49
CA VAL A 486 -1.55 -22.20 27.49
C VAL A 486 -2.45 -22.92 28.48
N ALA A 487 -1.93 -23.15 29.69
CA ALA A 487 -2.71 -23.78 30.75
C ALA A 487 -3.94 -22.93 31.08
N THR A 488 -5.13 -23.44 30.76
CA THR A 488 -6.39 -22.91 31.28
C THR A 488 -6.69 -23.56 32.63
N ALA A 489 -7.12 -22.76 33.62
CA ALA A 489 -7.79 -23.30 34.81
C ALA A 489 -8.94 -24.24 34.37
N PRO A 490 -9.26 -25.30 35.12
CA PRO A 490 -10.26 -26.28 34.69
C PRO A 490 -11.60 -25.58 34.49
N ALA A 491 -12.02 -25.43 33.24
CA ALA A 491 -13.36 -24.99 32.90
C ALA A 491 -14.34 -26.09 33.35
N GLN A 492 -15.34 -25.73 34.14
CA GLN A 492 -16.49 -26.59 34.39
C GLN A 492 -17.03 -27.08 33.04
N ALA A 493 -16.99 -28.38 32.82
CA ALA A 493 -17.47 -28.99 31.59
C ALA A 493 -18.92 -28.56 31.35
N LEU A 494 -19.19 -27.85 30.26
CA LEU A 494 -20.54 -27.68 29.74
C LEU A 494 -21.00 -29.04 29.20
N SER A 495 -21.66 -29.80 30.08
CA SER A 495 -22.40 -31.00 29.70
C SER A 495 -23.59 -30.59 28.83
N VAL A 496 -23.47 -30.72 27.51
CA VAL A 496 -24.62 -30.67 26.62
C VAL A 496 -25.18 -32.09 26.50
N PRO A 497 -26.48 -32.33 26.80
CA PRO A 497 -27.08 -33.66 26.68
C PRO A 497 -27.22 -34.05 25.21
N LEU A 498 -26.77 -35.25 24.84
CA LEU A 498 -27.06 -35.84 23.53
C LEU A 498 -28.59 -36.05 23.37
N PRO A 499 -29.17 -35.82 22.17
CA PRO A 499 -30.57 -36.14 21.91
C PRO A 499 -30.75 -37.66 21.92
N ARG A 500 -31.73 -38.16 22.68
CA ARG A 500 -32.16 -39.56 22.62
C ARG A 500 -32.77 -39.86 21.25
N PRO A 501 -32.28 -40.86 20.48
CA PRO A 501 -33.02 -41.38 19.35
C PRO A 501 -34.27 -42.11 19.86
N GLY A 502 -35.43 -41.70 19.37
CA GLY A 502 -36.71 -42.32 19.66
C GLY A 502 -36.75 -43.80 19.26
N ALA A 503 -37.40 -44.58 20.11
CA ALA A 503 -37.64 -45.99 19.94
C ALA A 503 -38.41 -46.32 18.65
N ARG A 504 -37.84 -47.19 17.81
CA ARG A 504 -38.61 -48.21 17.06
C ARG A 504 -37.88 -49.54 17.16
N GLY A 505 -38.66 -50.57 17.48
CA GLY A 505 -38.25 -51.89 17.94
C GLY A 505 -37.67 -52.85 16.88
N PRO A 506 -37.52 -54.14 17.23
CA PRO A 506 -36.32 -54.91 16.96
C PRO A 506 -36.46 -55.84 15.74
N THR A 507 -35.35 -56.18 15.09
CA THR A 507 -35.22 -57.46 14.38
C THR A 507 -33.82 -58.04 14.54
N THR A 508 -33.86 -59.32 14.91
CA THR A 508 -32.83 -60.30 15.25
C THR A 508 -31.91 -60.71 14.09
N MET A 509 -30.62 -60.92 14.36
CA MET A 509 -29.92 -62.24 14.29
C MET A 509 -28.39 -62.15 13.99
N SER A 510 -27.57 -62.38 15.03
CA SER A 510 -26.61 -63.51 15.19
C SER A 510 -25.28 -63.58 14.35
N PRO A 511 -24.28 -64.46 14.66
CA PRO A 511 -22.97 -64.05 15.22
C PRO A 511 -21.71 -64.76 14.61
N LYS A 512 -20.53 -64.61 15.28
CA LYS A 512 -19.24 -65.40 15.28
C LYS A 512 -18.03 -64.61 14.70
N ARG A 513 -16.77 -64.68 15.19
CA ARG A 513 -16.03 -65.62 16.07
C ARG A 513 -14.68 -64.98 16.56
N SER A 514 -14.20 -65.46 17.71
CA SER A 514 -12.86 -65.43 18.37
C SER A 514 -11.64 -65.73 17.44
N THR A 515 -10.33 -65.42 17.65
CA THR A 515 -9.43 -65.53 18.84
C THR A 515 -7.98 -64.99 18.60
N THR A 516 -7.30 -64.49 19.67
CA THR A 516 -5.83 -64.54 20.08
C THR A 516 -4.67 -63.72 19.45
N ILE A 517 -4.23 -62.65 20.18
CA ILE A 517 -2.98 -62.36 20.97
C ILE A 517 -1.56 -62.80 20.50
N LYS A 518 -0.55 -61.88 20.52
CA LYS A 518 0.67 -61.92 21.41
C LYS A 518 1.68 -60.74 21.32
N ASP A 519 2.14 -60.36 22.52
CA ASP A 519 3.42 -59.81 23.03
C ASP A 519 4.14 -58.62 22.31
N GLY A 520 4.75 -57.61 22.97
CA GLY A 520 5.21 -57.45 24.35
C GLY A 520 5.74 -56.03 24.67
N SER A 521 5.83 -55.78 25.97
CA SER A 521 6.04 -54.58 26.81
C SER A 521 7.48 -54.01 26.85
N PHE A 522 7.86 -52.87 27.48
CA PHE A 522 7.79 -52.53 28.92
C PHE A 522 8.27 -51.09 29.34
N HIS A 523 7.61 -50.54 30.37
CA HIS A 523 7.94 -49.67 31.54
C HIS A 523 9.06 -48.60 31.62
N ALA A 524 8.74 -47.51 32.35
CA ALA A 524 9.47 -47.05 33.55
C ALA A 524 8.55 -46.32 34.56
N ASP A 525 8.82 -46.53 35.86
CA ASP A 525 8.08 -46.12 37.08
C ASP A 525 8.62 -44.83 37.76
N PRO A 526 7.95 -44.27 38.80
CA PRO A 526 8.18 -42.92 39.36
C PRO A 526 8.99 -42.88 40.69
N VAL A 527 9.27 -41.65 41.20
CA VAL A 527 9.16 -41.18 42.62
C VAL A 527 10.29 -40.23 43.13
N THR A 528 9.87 -39.26 43.97
CA THR A 528 10.52 -38.55 45.14
C THR A 528 11.16 -37.14 45.08
N GLN A 529 10.54 -36.25 45.88
CA GLN A 529 10.99 -35.12 46.75
C GLN A 529 12.45 -35.18 47.28
N THR A 530 13.15 -34.13 47.77
CA THR A 530 12.80 -32.93 48.60
C THR A 530 14.01 -31.97 48.76
N ASP A 531 13.71 -30.72 49.19
CA ASP A 531 14.46 -29.78 50.08
C ASP A 531 15.75 -29.02 49.69
N GLY A 532 15.61 -27.69 49.59
CA GLY A 532 16.09 -26.76 50.65
C GLY A 532 17.31 -25.86 50.37
N LEU A 533 17.12 -24.53 50.52
CA LEU A 533 17.81 -23.61 51.50
C LEU A 533 18.09 -22.17 50.97
N PHE A 534 17.40 -21.20 51.59
CA PHE A 534 17.73 -19.79 51.98
C PHE A 534 18.36 -18.78 50.98
N ALA A 535 18.22 -17.45 51.07
CA ALA A 535 17.28 -16.47 51.64
C ALA A 535 17.93 -15.06 51.51
N SER A 536 17.09 -14.00 51.44
CA SER A 536 17.36 -12.58 51.84
C SER A 536 18.38 -11.78 51.00
N SER A 537 18.40 -10.45 50.91
CA SER A 537 17.49 -9.31 51.12
C SER A 537 18.28 -8.03 50.84
N GLN A 538 17.63 -7.00 50.29
CA GLN A 538 17.89 -5.56 50.44
C GLN A 538 19.05 -4.81 49.73
N ALA A 539 18.62 -3.64 49.21
CA ALA A 539 19.20 -2.30 49.22
C ALA A 539 20.05 -1.81 48.01
N SER A 540 19.45 -0.85 47.27
CA SER A 540 20.15 0.23 46.54
C SER A 540 20.89 1.17 47.52
N PRO A 541 21.87 1.99 47.07
CA PRO A 541 21.51 3.36 46.66
C PRO A 541 22.39 4.01 45.56
N GLU A 542 21.77 4.99 44.88
CA GLU A 542 22.24 6.34 44.52
C GLU A 542 23.56 6.58 43.75
N ASP A 543 23.36 7.14 42.54
CA ASP A 543 23.89 8.39 41.98
C ASP A 543 25.35 8.85 42.21
N GLY A 544 25.98 9.26 41.09
CA GLY A 544 27.27 9.93 41.07
C GLY A 544 27.77 10.27 39.67
N ASP A 545 27.02 11.12 38.97
CA ASP A 545 27.44 12.19 38.04
C ASP A 545 28.49 12.01 36.92
N SER A 546 28.04 12.47 35.75
CA SER A 546 28.67 13.50 34.88
C SER A 546 29.20 13.10 33.49
N VAL A 547 28.38 13.46 32.50
CA VAL A 547 28.66 14.29 31.30
C VAL A 547 29.99 14.09 30.57
N ASP A 548 29.91 13.64 29.30
CA ASP A 548 30.51 14.43 28.22
C ASP A 548 29.67 14.38 26.93
N ASN A 549 29.57 15.55 26.32
CA ASN A 549 28.74 15.94 25.20
C ASN A 549 29.43 15.70 23.86
N GLY A 550 28.61 15.61 22.81
CA GLY A 550 29.00 15.88 21.42
C GLY A 550 29.39 14.61 20.66
N GLU A 551 28.79 14.26 19.53
CA GLU A 551 28.34 15.12 18.45
C GLU A 551 27.22 14.43 17.67
N GLU A 552 26.31 15.28 17.22
CA GLU A 552 25.03 14.97 16.60
C GLU A 552 25.19 14.19 15.29
N GLN A 553 24.36 13.16 15.15
CA GLN A 553 24.01 12.55 13.88
C GLN A 553 23.19 13.55 13.06
N ASP A 554 23.58 13.73 11.81
CA ASP A 554 22.88 14.57 10.83
C ASP A 554 21.53 13.92 10.46
N VAL A 555 20.44 14.56 10.90
CA VAL A 555 19.05 14.11 10.82
C VAL A 555 18.47 14.42 9.44
N ASN A 556 19.00 13.80 8.38
CA ASN A 556 18.54 14.10 7.00
C ASN A 556 18.06 12.92 6.15
N GLU A 557 18.02 11.68 6.65
CA GLU A 557 17.42 10.57 5.88
C GLU A 557 16.57 9.64 6.75
N LEU A 558 15.50 10.21 7.33
CA LEU A 558 14.39 9.49 7.96
C LEU A 558 13.13 9.68 7.11
N HIS A 559 12.98 8.85 6.08
CA HIS A 559 11.69 8.60 5.45
C HIS A 559 11.38 7.10 5.55
N GLU A 560 11.02 6.68 6.77
CA GLU A 560 10.40 5.38 7.05
C GLU A 560 9.06 5.26 6.31
N SER A 561 8.85 4.17 5.57
CA SER A 561 7.52 3.86 5.02
C SER A 561 6.61 3.24 6.09
N LEU A 562 6.20 4.14 7.00
CA LEU A 562 4.87 4.29 7.62
C LEU A 562 4.51 3.50 8.88
N GLY A 563 5.49 3.17 9.71
CA GLY A 563 5.30 3.33 11.16
C GLY A 563 5.92 4.63 11.63
N CYS A 564 5.53 5.16 12.78
CA CYS A 564 6.34 6.16 13.46
C CYS A 564 6.62 5.73 14.89
N MET A 565 7.87 5.88 15.31
CA MET A 565 8.22 5.85 16.72
C MET A 565 7.77 7.18 17.32
N MET A 566 6.70 7.17 18.11
CA MET A 566 6.28 8.36 18.86
C MET A 566 6.77 8.23 20.29
N LYS A 567 7.43 9.26 20.77
CA LYS A 567 7.84 9.35 22.17
C LYS A 567 6.62 9.79 22.96
N ASP A 568 6.09 8.93 23.83
CA ASP A 568 4.96 9.32 24.66
C ASP A 568 5.37 10.42 25.67
N SER A 569 4.40 11.07 26.31
CA SER A 569 4.63 12.06 27.37
C SER A 569 5.41 11.57 28.59
N ARG A 570 5.72 10.26 28.65
CA ARG A 570 6.56 9.65 29.69
C ARG A 570 7.98 9.42 29.20
N GLY A 571 8.32 9.97 28.03
CA GLY A 571 9.62 9.82 27.39
C GLY A 571 9.87 8.44 26.79
N LYS A 572 8.84 7.58 26.70
CA LYS A 572 8.97 6.21 26.20
C LYS A 572 8.58 6.15 24.74
N PHE A 573 9.55 5.74 23.92
CA PHE A 573 9.33 5.53 22.50
C PHE A 573 8.38 4.36 22.27
N ARG A 574 7.25 4.64 21.62
CA ARG A 574 6.22 3.68 21.24
C ARG A 574 6.11 3.64 19.73
N TYR A 575 6.33 2.47 19.18
CA TYR A 575 6.14 2.23 17.76
C TYR A 575 4.67 2.14 17.43
N VAL A 576 4.21 2.94 16.46
CA VAL A 576 2.94 2.69 15.79
C VAL A 576 3.21 2.36 14.34
N GLY A 577 3.22 1.06 14.05
CA GLY A 577 3.62 0.54 12.73
C GLY A 577 2.62 0.77 11.61
N ALA A 578 3.08 0.62 10.37
CA ALA A 578 2.27 0.58 9.14
C ALA A 578 1.17 -0.49 9.13
N HIS A 579 1.28 -1.45 10.05
CA HIS A 579 0.35 -2.55 10.30
C HIS A 579 -0.25 -2.49 11.71
N SER A 580 -0.36 -1.30 12.31
CA SER A 580 -1.36 -1.14 13.37
C SER A 580 -2.71 -1.58 12.79
N GLU A 581 -3.57 -2.22 13.57
CA GLU A 581 -4.91 -2.67 13.15
C GLU A 581 -5.83 -1.51 12.70
N ILE A 582 -5.28 -0.29 12.57
CA ILE A 582 -5.85 0.98 12.18
C ILE A 582 -5.75 1.11 10.64
N PRO A 583 -6.85 0.94 9.88
CA PRO A 583 -6.91 1.10 8.42
C PRO A 583 -6.20 2.33 7.82
N PHE A 584 -6.03 3.41 8.58
CA PHE A 584 -5.36 4.65 8.16
C PHE A 584 -3.97 4.44 7.54
N ASN A 585 -3.10 3.62 8.14
CA ASN A 585 -1.72 3.46 7.66
C ASN A 585 -1.67 2.75 6.29
N ALA A 586 -2.63 1.87 6.00
CA ALA A 586 -2.78 1.24 4.69
C ALA A 586 -3.34 2.20 3.62
N VAL A 587 -4.19 3.15 4.05
CA VAL A 587 -4.82 4.15 3.17
C VAL A 587 -3.84 5.28 2.83
N VAL A 588 -3.02 5.73 3.79
CA VAL A 588 -1.96 6.71 3.53
C VAL A 588 -0.90 6.16 2.58
N ALA A 589 -0.57 4.87 2.66
CA ALA A 589 0.30 4.20 1.70
C ALA A 589 -0.28 4.16 0.27
N THR A 590 -1.61 4.23 0.11
CA THR A 590 -2.30 4.21 -1.20
C THR A 590 -2.69 5.60 -1.73
N LEU A 591 -2.82 6.62 -0.88
CA LEU A 591 -3.05 8.02 -1.28
C LEU A 591 -1.92 8.62 -2.13
N GLY A 592 -0.69 8.08 -2.02
CA GLY A 592 0.44 8.42 -2.88
C GLY A 592 0.40 7.82 -4.30
N MET A 593 -0.61 7.00 -4.63
CA MET A 593 -0.63 6.20 -5.88
C MET A 593 -1.64 6.66 -6.95
N GLN A 594 -2.31 7.82 -6.81
CA GLN A 594 -3.19 8.33 -7.87
C GLN A 594 -2.41 9.03 -9.00
N ARG A 595 -2.61 8.56 -10.24
CA ARG A 595 -2.16 9.23 -11.48
C ARG A 595 -2.86 10.58 -11.64
N LYS A 596 -2.07 11.65 -11.83
CA LYS A 596 -2.56 12.96 -12.27
C LYS A 596 -2.80 12.98 -13.79
N ASP A 597 -3.89 13.61 -14.19
CA ASP A 597 -4.22 13.95 -15.58
C ASP A 597 -3.13 14.88 -16.19
N PRO A 598 -2.55 14.55 -17.36
CA PRO A 598 -1.46 15.32 -17.96
C PRO A 598 -1.88 16.67 -18.60
N SER A 599 -3.15 17.10 -18.49
CA SER A 599 -3.64 18.32 -19.16
C SER A 599 -3.69 19.61 -18.32
N ILE A 600 -3.22 19.61 -17.06
CA ILE A 600 -3.24 20.79 -16.18
C ILE A 600 -1.82 21.25 -15.82
N ILE A 601 -1.55 22.54 -16.06
CA ILE A 601 -0.26 23.28 -16.00
C ILE A 601 0.33 23.32 -14.55
N PRO A 602 1.62 23.73 -14.38
CA PRO A 602 2.76 22.92 -13.98
C PRO A 602 2.97 22.75 -12.45
N THR A 603 3.91 21.90 -12.07
CA THR A 603 4.39 21.71 -10.69
C THR A 603 4.90 23.03 -10.07
N PRO A 604 4.60 23.32 -8.79
CA PRO A 604 5.32 24.34 -8.05
C PRO A 604 6.81 24.00 -8.07
N LYS A 605 7.68 24.99 -8.26
CA LYS A 605 9.13 24.78 -8.13
C LYS A 605 9.42 24.34 -6.70
N VAL A 606 9.69 23.06 -6.52
CA VAL A 606 10.27 22.53 -5.30
C VAL A 606 11.75 22.93 -5.33
N GLY A 607 12.13 23.81 -4.41
CA GLY A 607 13.54 24.10 -4.15
C GLY A 607 14.30 22.83 -3.77
N ALA A 608 15.61 22.85 -3.94
CA ALA A 608 16.47 21.70 -3.68
C ALA A 608 16.23 21.12 -2.27
N TYR A 609 16.16 19.78 -2.21
CA TYR A 609 16.30 19.05 -0.97
C TYR A 609 17.70 18.40 -0.88
N PRO A 610 18.31 18.38 0.31
CA PRO A 610 17.77 18.94 1.54
C PRO A 610 17.71 20.47 1.46
N PRO A 611 16.77 21.14 2.16
CA PRO A 611 16.90 22.56 2.40
C PRO A 611 18.29 22.72 2.98
N THR A 612 19.07 23.67 2.46
CA THR A 612 20.29 24.10 3.11
C THR A 612 19.97 24.26 4.60
N LEU A 613 20.64 23.47 5.44
CA LEU A 613 20.63 23.65 6.88
C LEU A 613 20.78 25.16 7.13
N PRO A 614 19.91 25.79 7.94
CA PRO A 614 20.22 27.13 8.40
C PRO A 614 21.61 27.03 9.03
N VAL A 615 22.54 27.83 8.50
CA VAL A 615 23.72 28.24 9.25
C VAL A 615 23.20 28.56 10.65
N ALA A 616 23.79 27.97 11.69
CA ALA A 616 23.49 28.37 13.06
C ALA A 616 23.45 29.89 13.05
N SER A 617 22.27 30.47 13.23
CA SER A 617 22.19 31.90 13.46
C SER A 617 23.16 32.14 14.60
N PRO A 618 24.11 33.08 14.43
CA PRO A 618 25.09 33.35 15.45
C PRO A 618 24.33 33.54 16.76
N SER A 619 24.90 33.08 17.86
CA SER A 619 24.45 33.43 19.20
C SER A 619 24.04 34.91 19.21
N THR A 620 22.75 35.16 19.17
CA THR A 620 22.14 36.35 19.72
C THR A 620 21.77 35.92 21.13
N ASP A 621 22.67 36.00 22.11
CA ASP A 621 23.07 37.26 22.73
C ASP A 621 22.66 38.54 21.98
N SER A 622 21.35 38.66 21.81
CA SER A 622 20.58 39.89 21.78
C SER A 622 19.13 39.50 22.02
N GLY A 623 18.64 39.75 23.24
CA GLY A 623 17.36 39.23 23.71
C GLY A 623 16.13 39.69 22.93
N ALA A 624 15.16 38.77 22.83
CA ALA A 624 13.73 39.01 22.92
C ALA A 624 13.02 37.65 23.13
N GLU A 625 12.26 37.53 24.22
CA GLU A 625 11.33 36.43 24.49
C GLU A 625 10.27 36.36 23.35
N GLU A 626 10.18 35.25 22.60
CA GLU A 626 9.06 35.07 21.66
C GLU A 626 7.82 34.56 22.42
N SER A 627 7.06 35.51 22.95
CA SER A 627 5.77 35.29 23.57
C SER A 627 4.75 34.79 22.54
N TYR A 628 4.02 33.70 22.86
CA TYR A 628 2.88 33.26 22.05
C TYR A 628 1.89 34.42 21.85
N TYR A 629 1.46 34.66 20.61
CA TYR A 629 0.40 35.63 20.36
C TYR A 629 -0.90 35.14 20.98
N LEU A 630 -1.58 36.00 21.76
CA LEU A 630 -2.93 35.75 22.26
C LEU A 630 -3.82 36.94 21.84
N PRO A 631 -5.02 36.69 21.29
CA PRO A 631 -5.98 37.77 21.10
C PRO A 631 -6.35 38.40 22.43
N SER A 632 -6.97 39.59 22.37
CA SER A 632 -7.56 40.19 23.56
C SER A 632 -8.49 39.19 24.26
N ARG A 633 -8.53 39.22 25.60
CA ARG A 633 -9.31 38.27 26.38
C ARG A 633 -10.80 38.24 25.94
N HIS A 634 -11.34 39.40 25.61
CA HIS A 634 -12.70 39.53 25.08
C HIS A 634 -12.92 38.75 23.77
N LEU A 635 -11.98 38.84 22.81
CA LEU A 635 -12.05 38.09 21.55
C LEU A 635 -11.87 36.58 21.79
N CYS A 636 -10.97 36.20 22.69
CA CYS A 636 -10.83 34.81 23.10
C CYS A 636 -12.15 34.24 23.63
N ASP A 637 -12.82 34.93 24.55
CA ASP A 637 -14.09 34.45 25.12
C ASP A 637 -15.16 34.25 24.02
N ILE A 638 -15.19 35.13 23.01
CA ILE A 638 -16.09 35.01 21.85
C ILE A 638 -15.74 33.79 21.00
N TYR A 639 -14.47 33.58 20.66
CA TYR A 639 -14.04 32.44 19.85
C TYR A 639 -14.28 31.10 20.57
N ILE A 640 -14.02 31.03 21.88
CA ILE A 640 -14.29 29.85 22.70
C ILE A 640 -15.80 29.58 22.76
N SER A 641 -16.64 30.60 22.96
CA SER A 641 -18.10 30.47 22.97
C SER A 641 -18.61 29.94 21.64
N ARG A 642 -18.20 30.52 20.49
CA ARG A 642 -18.56 30.00 19.16
C ARG A 642 -18.12 28.56 18.95
N PHE A 643 -16.91 28.20 19.38
CA PHE A 643 -16.46 26.81 19.29
C PHE A 643 -17.35 25.85 20.10
N LEU A 644 -17.68 26.21 21.33
CA LEU A 644 -18.55 25.39 22.19
C LEU A 644 -19.98 25.31 21.64
N GLU A 645 -20.51 26.41 21.09
CA GLU A 645 -21.91 26.55 20.67
C GLU A 645 -22.20 26.15 19.21
N ASP A 646 -21.21 26.15 18.33
CA ASP A 646 -21.45 25.89 16.90
C ASP A 646 -20.76 24.60 16.43
N VAL A 647 -19.62 24.23 17.00
CA VAL A 647 -18.98 22.92 16.72
C VAL A 647 -19.66 21.78 17.49
N HIS A 648 -20.61 22.13 18.37
CA HIS A 648 -21.50 21.31 19.21
C HIS A 648 -21.62 19.81 18.88
N CYS A 649 -21.75 19.02 19.96
CA CYS A 649 -21.15 17.71 20.08
C CYS A 649 -19.64 17.84 19.93
N THR A 650 -19.02 18.74 20.71
CA THR A 650 -17.60 18.63 21.02
C THR A 650 -17.41 17.25 21.63
N TYR A 651 -17.21 16.25 20.77
CA TYR A 651 -16.06 15.38 20.79
C TYR A 651 -15.30 15.71 22.05
N TRP A 652 -15.50 14.91 23.07
CA TRP A 652 -15.32 15.22 24.48
C TRP A 652 -13.83 15.26 24.87
N LEU A 653 -13.04 15.86 23.98
CA LEU A 653 -11.65 16.21 24.10
C LEU A 653 -11.44 16.99 25.40
N TYR A 654 -12.32 17.95 25.72
CA TYR A 654 -12.30 18.69 26.98
C TYR A 654 -13.66 18.71 27.69
N PRO A 655 -13.72 18.51 29.02
CA PRO A 655 -14.82 19.05 29.82
C PRO A 655 -14.84 20.58 29.71
N VAL A 656 -16.02 21.18 29.59
CA VAL A 656 -16.18 22.65 29.41
C VAL A 656 -15.47 23.41 30.53
N GLU A 657 -15.64 22.98 31.77
CA GLU A 657 -15.04 23.62 32.95
C GLU A 657 -13.52 23.53 32.94
N THR A 658 -12.97 22.45 32.36
CA THR A 658 -11.52 22.26 32.23
C THR A 658 -10.96 23.11 31.10
N LEU A 659 -11.66 23.20 29.97
CA LEU A 659 -11.28 24.07 28.86
C LEU A 659 -11.21 25.53 29.32
N LEU A 660 -12.28 26.03 29.94
CA LEU A 660 -12.36 27.41 30.42
C LEU A 660 -11.29 27.72 31.46
N ARG A 661 -11.06 26.82 32.43
CA ARG A 661 -10.00 27.00 33.44
C ARG A 661 -8.61 27.06 32.81
N ARG A 662 -8.32 26.21 31.81
CA ARG A 662 -7.03 26.24 31.12
C ARG A 662 -6.84 27.53 30.34
N VAL A 663 -7.91 28.04 29.70
CA VAL A 663 -7.90 29.36 29.06
C VAL A 663 -7.61 30.46 30.09
N ASP A 664 -8.30 30.45 31.24
CA ASP A 664 -8.05 31.41 32.33
C ASP A 664 -6.60 31.40 32.79
N ASN A 665 -6.03 30.21 33.01
CA ASN A 665 -4.65 30.05 33.43
C ASN A 665 -3.68 30.60 32.36
N THR A 666 -3.94 30.32 31.07
CA THR A 666 -3.10 30.79 29.95
C THR A 666 -3.04 32.32 29.87
N TYR A 667 -4.11 33.00 30.28
CA TYR A 667 -4.19 34.47 30.31
C TYR A 667 -3.73 35.08 31.65
N SER A 668 -3.53 34.28 32.70
CA SER A 668 -3.19 34.74 34.05
C SER A 668 -1.72 34.46 34.44
N GLU A 669 -1.22 33.29 34.07
CA GLU A 669 0.18 32.86 34.18
C GLU A 669 0.74 33.01 32.77
N SER A 670 1.73 33.87 32.55
CA SER A 670 2.26 34.24 31.22
C SER A 670 2.28 33.07 30.21
N ALA A 671 1.82 33.32 28.98
CA ALA A 671 1.67 32.31 27.92
C ALA A 671 2.92 31.45 27.68
N GLU A 672 4.10 31.97 28.04
CA GLU A 672 5.40 31.29 28.03
C GLU A 672 5.44 29.96 28.82
N SER A 673 4.50 29.72 29.73
CA SER A 673 4.39 28.47 30.52
C SER A 673 3.51 27.40 29.88
N SER A 674 2.84 27.69 28.75
CA SER A 674 1.89 26.79 28.09
C SER A 674 2.56 25.81 27.12
N SER A 675 2.08 24.57 27.07
CA SER A 675 2.59 23.55 26.14
C SER A 675 2.21 23.85 24.69
N SER A 676 3.03 23.39 23.75
CA SER A 676 2.82 23.61 22.31
C SER A 676 1.54 22.91 21.82
N SER A 677 1.24 21.71 22.33
CA SER A 677 -0.03 21.02 22.03
C SER A 677 -1.27 21.75 22.53
N TRP A 678 -1.20 22.39 23.71
CA TRP A 678 -2.28 23.22 24.21
C TRP A 678 -2.47 24.47 23.34
N MET A 679 -1.37 25.17 23.02
CA MET A 679 -1.41 26.35 22.15
C MET A 679 -1.89 26.01 20.73
N CYS A 680 -1.52 24.86 20.19
CA CYS A 680 -2.03 24.37 18.91
C CYS A 680 -3.54 24.14 18.94
N SER A 681 -4.05 23.52 20.02
CA SER A 681 -5.50 23.38 20.23
C SER A 681 -6.17 24.74 20.27
N LEU A 682 -5.62 25.68 21.05
CA LEU A 682 -6.17 27.00 21.27
C LEU A 682 -6.18 27.85 19.99
N TYR A 683 -5.09 27.85 19.22
CA TYR A 683 -5.04 28.51 17.91
C TYR A 683 -6.00 27.90 16.90
N THR A 684 -6.19 26.58 16.90
CA THR A 684 -7.18 25.96 16.02
C THR A 684 -8.60 26.33 16.42
N ILE A 685 -8.87 26.43 17.72
CA ILE A 685 -10.16 26.92 18.23
C ILE A 685 -10.37 28.39 17.83
N PHE A 686 -9.35 29.24 17.96
CA PHE A 686 -9.40 30.63 17.50
C PHE A 686 -9.61 30.71 15.99
N ALA A 687 -8.98 29.86 15.20
CA ALA A 687 -9.23 29.81 13.77
C ALA A 687 -10.69 29.50 13.42
N ILE A 688 -11.29 28.51 14.09
CA ILE A 688 -12.70 28.15 13.90
C ILE A 688 -13.60 29.31 14.36
N GLY A 689 -13.34 29.89 15.53
CA GLY A 689 -14.11 30.99 16.10
C GLY A 689 -13.96 32.33 15.35
N ALA A 690 -12.80 32.57 14.73
CA ALA A 690 -12.51 33.75 13.91
C ALA A 690 -12.95 33.59 12.45
N ALA A 691 -13.54 32.45 12.08
CA ALA A 691 -14.01 32.23 10.71
C ALA A 691 -15.02 33.31 10.32
N ASN A 692 -14.72 34.00 9.21
CA ASN A 692 -15.46 35.17 8.77
C ASN A 692 -16.84 34.77 8.24
N TYR A 693 -17.87 35.27 8.92
CA TYR A 693 -19.22 35.29 8.39
C TYR A 693 -19.32 36.30 7.24
N VAL A 694 -19.79 35.85 6.08
CA VAL A 694 -20.16 36.73 4.96
C VAL A 694 -21.69 36.81 4.96
N GLY A 695 -22.24 38.01 5.12
CA GLY A 695 -23.68 38.21 5.22
C GLY A 695 -24.43 37.82 3.94
N ASN A 696 -25.74 37.60 4.03
CA ASN A 696 -26.61 37.33 2.89
C ASN A 696 -26.39 38.39 1.79
N ASN A 697 -25.75 37.99 0.68
CA ASN A 697 -25.36 38.77 -0.52
C ASN A 697 -23.86 39.11 -0.67
N GLY A 698 -22.94 38.51 0.09
CA GLY A 698 -21.50 38.73 -0.15
C GLY A 698 -20.96 40.01 0.48
N ASN A 699 -21.73 40.68 1.34
CA ASN A 699 -21.28 41.85 2.07
C ASN A 699 -20.35 41.45 3.22
N SER A 700 -19.34 42.30 3.47
CA SER A 700 -18.42 42.17 4.60
C SER A 700 -19.19 41.99 5.91
N PRO A 701 -18.61 41.27 6.90
CA PRO A 701 -19.25 41.10 8.20
C PRO A 701 -19.66 42.46 8.80
N PRO A 702 -20.71 42.49 9.64
CA PRO A 702 -21.15 43.71 10.31
C PRO A 702 -19.96 44.46 10.95
N PRO A 703 -19.93 45.81 10.98
CA PRO A 703 -18.82 46.57 11.55
C PRO A 703 -18.50 46.24 13.02
N ASP A 704 -19.50 45.71 13.73
CA ASP A 704 -19.51 45.20 15.10
C ASP A 704 -19.12 43.72 15.21
N TRP A 705 -18.68 43.08 14.11
CA TRP A 705 -18.22 41.70 14.12
C TRP A 705 -16.88 41.57 14.85
N PRO A 706 -16.79 40.71 15.89
CA PRO A 706 -15.61 40.63 16.74
C PRO A 706 -14.30 40.31 16.00
N ALA A 707 -14.34 39.43 14.99
CA ALA A 707 -13.12 39.05 14.26
C ALA A 707 -12.54 40.19 13.40
N ALA A 708 -13.35 41.20 13.03
CA ALA A 708 -12.86 42.39 12.32
C ALA A 708 -12.02 43.31 13.22
N MET A 709 -12.07 43.11 14.54
CA MET A 709 -11.31 43.84 15.55
C MET A 709 -10.02 43.10 15.97
N ASP A 710 -9.80 41.87 15.49
CA ASP A 710 -8.59 41.09 15.75
C ASP A 710 -7.48 41.49 14.78
N VAL A 711 -6.23 41.40 15.23
CA VAL A 711 -5.06 41.61 14.37
C VAL A 711 -4.83 40.38 13.46
N LYS A 712 -5.31 39.21 13.88
CA LYS A 712 -5.13 37.92 13.18
C LYS A 712 -6.46 37.41 12.63
N THR A 713 -6.43 36.94 11.40
CA THR A 713 -7.57 36.27 10.74
C THR A 713 -7.65 34.79 11.09
N SER A 714 -8.75 34.12 10.74
CA SER A 714 -8.89 32.67 10.82
C SER A 714 -7.73 31.92 10.13
N GLU A 715 -7.28 32.40 8.96
CA GLU A 715 -6.16 31.80 8.22
C GLU A 715 -4.83 32.00 8.95
N ASP A 716 -4.63 33.16 9.58
CA ASP A 716 -3.43 33.43 10.38
C ASP A 716 -3.34 32.52 11.61
N TYR A 717 -4.46 32.30 12.31
CA TYR A 717 -4.50 31.37 13.44
C TYR A 717 -4.25 29.93 13.00
N LEU A 718 -4.75 29.51 11.82
CA LEU A 718 -4.40 28.20 11.27
C LEU A 718 -2.93 28.10 10.90
N ALA A 719 -2.32 29.17 10.40
CA ALA A 719 -0.89 29.20 10.12
C ALA A 719 -0.07 29.04 11.41
N LEU A 720 -0.45 29.74 12.49
CA LEU A 720 0.17 29.60 13.81
C LEU A 720 0.01 28.18 14.36
N ALA A 721 -1.20 27.60 14.28
CA ALA A 721 -1.41 26.21 14.68
C ALA A 721 -0.58 25.22 13.85
N LYS A 722 -0.46 25.43 12.54
CA LYS A 722 0.37 24.59 11.65
C LYS A 722 1.86 24.67 11.95
N GLN A 723 2.37 25.81 12.41
CA GLN A 723 3.76 25.96 12.83
C GLN A 723 4.09 25.10 14.06
N LEU A 724 3.11 24.85 14.92
CA LEU A 724 3.29 24.02 16.12
C LEU A 724 3.21 22.52 15.83
N ILE A 725 2.66 22.11 14.68
CA ILE A 725 2.42 20.69 14.35
C ILE A 725 3.65 19.79 14.53
N PRO A 726 4.87 20.15 14.07
CA PRO A 726 6.04 19.30 14.28
C PRO A 726 6.29 19.00 15.77
N ILE A 727 6.18 20.02 16.62
CA ILE A 727 6.37 19.88 18.07
C ILE A 727 5.24 19.04 18.69
N VAL A 728 4.01 19.20 18.20
CA VAL A 728 2.87 18.38 18.64
C VAL A 728 3.06 16.90 18.31
N TYR A 729 3.67 16.57 17.17
CA TYR A 729 4.04 15.20 16.85
C TYR A 729 5.12 14.64 17.78
N ASP A 730 6.06 15.49 18.20
CA ASP A 730 7.14 15.11 19.11
C ASP A 730 6.66 14.89 20.56
N GLU A 731 5.67 15.68 21.04
CA GLU A 731 5.09 15.55 22.38
C GLU A 731 4.22 14.27 22.53
N ALA A 732 3.46 13.92 21.49
CA ALA A 732 2.59 12.73 21.37
C ALA A 732 1.83 12.34 22.66
N ASP A 733 1.23 13.33 23.31
CA ASP A 733 0.52 13.22 24.58
C ASP A 733 -1.00 13.37 24.43
N LEU A 734 -1.73 13.46 25.55
CA LEU A 734 -3.19 13.65 25.51
C LEU A 734 -3.59 14.98 24.88
N ASP A 735 -2.80 16.05 25.05
CA ASP A 735 -3.09 17.34 24.44
C ASP A 735 -2.78 17.32 22.93
N SER A 736 -1.76 16.56 22.52
CA SER A 736 -1.40 16.32 21.12
C SER A 736 -2.55 15.63 20.37
N ILE A 737 -3.15 14.61 21.00
CA ILE A 737 -4.36 13.93 20.48
C ILE A 737 -5.47 14.94 20.24
N ARG A 738 -5.74 15.82 21.21
CA ARG A 738 -6.82 16.81 21.13
C ARG A 738 -6.53 17.86 20.06
N ALA A 739 -5.30 18.35 19.99
CA ALA A 739 -4.87 19.33 18.99
C ALA A 739 -5.08 18.79 17.57
N MET A 740 -4.63 17.56 17.29
CA MET A 740 -4.79 16.92 15.99
C MET A 740 -6.27 16.64 15.65
N ALA A 741 -7.07 16.24 16.63
CA ALA A 741 -8.51 16.03 16.43
C ALA A 741 -9.24 17.34 16.09
N ILE A 742 -8.94 18.45 16.77
CA ILE A 742 -9.56 19.76 16.49
C ILE A 742 -9.08 20.30 15.13
N MET A 743 -7.81 20.09 14.79
CA MET A 743 -7.26 20.45 13.47
C MET A 743 -7.98 19.69 12.34
N SER A 744 -8.30 18.42 12.56
CA SER A 744 -9.10 17.65 11.60
C SER A 744 -10.47 18.28 11.32
N ILE A 745 -11.17 18.76 12.35
CA ILE A 745 -12.48 19.41 12.21
C ILE A 745 -12.36 20.68 11.39
N ALA A 746 -11.36 21.52 11.69
CA ALA A 746 -11.11 22.76 10.95
C ALA A 746 -10.80 22.48 9.47
N MET A 747 -9.96 21.48 9.18
CA MET A 747 -9.61 21.11 7.81
C MET A 747 -10.78 20.50 7.03
N GLU A 748 -11.65 19.73 7.69
CA GLU A 748 -12.87 19.19 7.07
C GLU A 748 -13.78 20.32 6.57
N ASN A 749 -14.01 21.33 7.41
CA ASN A 749 -14.86 22.46 7.04
C ASN A 749 -14.25 23.34 5.94
N LEU A 750 -12.91 23.44 5.90
CA LEU A 750 -12.16 24.12 4.83
C LEU A 750 -11.95 23.27 3.59
N CYS A 751 -12.69 22.16 3.44
CA CYS A 751 -12.64 21.31 2.26
C CYS A 751 -11.29 20.62 2.01
N SER A 752 -10.40 20.59 3.00
CA SER A 752 -9.09 19.97 2.91
C SER A 752 -9.13 18.53 3.42
N ARG A 753 -9.76 17.63 2.66
CA ARG A 753 -10.10 16.27 3.11
C ARG A 753 -8.91 15.39 3.43
N VAL A 754 -7.87 15.45 2.61
CA VAL A 754 -6.65 14.67 2.86
C VAL A 754 -6.03 15.13 4.17
N SER A 755 -5.92 16.45 4.38
CA SER A 755 -5.41 17.01 5.63
C SER A 755 -6.28 16.62 6.84
N ALA A 756 -7.60 16.70 6.70
CA ALA A 756 -8.52 16.29 7.76
C ALA A 756 -8.33 14.80 8.11
N TYR A 757 -8.31 13.93 7.10
CA TYR A 757 -8.07 12.50 7.30
C TYR A 757 -6.70 12.22 7.94
N LEU A 758 -5.64 12.93 7.50
CA LEU A 758 -4.30 12.80 8.04
C LEU A 758 -4.21 13.19 9.52
N TYR A 759 -4.80 14.33 9.90
CA TYR A 759 -4.79 14.77 11.29
C TYR A 759 -5.68 13.89 12.18
N MET A 760 -6.80 13.39 11.68
CA MET A 760 -7.60 12.38 12.40
C MET A 760 -6.80 11.10 12.61
N GLY A 761 -6.09 10.63 11.58
CA GLY A 761 -5.25 9.45 11.69
C GLY A 761 -4.11 9.60 12.67
N ALA A 762 -3.41 10.73 12.66
CA ALA A 762 -2.39 11.06 13.65
C ALA A 762 -2.95 11.07 15.08
N SER A 763 -4.11 11.69 15.29
CA SER A 763 -4.80 11.71 16.59
C SER A 763 -5.14 10.30 17.08
N VAL A 764 -5.68 9.45 16.21
CA VAL A 764 -5.99 8.05 16.54
C VAL A 764 -4.71 7.25 16.79
N GLN A 765 -3.65 7.46 16.01
CA GLN A 765 -2.35 6.82 16.16
C GLN A 765 -1.73 7.11 17.53
N MET A 766 -1.78 8.37 17.97
CA MET A 766 -1.36 8.79 19.31
C MET A 766 -2.21 8.14 20.40
N ALA A 767 -3.55 8.11 20.24
CA ALA A 767 -4.44 7.45 21.19
C ALA A 767 -4.18 5.92 21.29
N PHE A 768 -3.86 5.27 20.18
CA PHE A 768 -3.46 3.86 20.16
C PHE A 768 -2.16 3.62 20.91
N SER A 769 -1.15 4.47 20.69
CA SER A 769 0.15 4.41 21.37
C SER A 769 0.00 4.46 22.88
N LEU A 770 -0.82 5.40 23.36
CA LEU A 770 -1.09 5.61 24.76
C LEU A 770 -2.02 4.54 25.37
N GLY A 771 -2.53 3.60 24.55
CA GLY A 771 -3.33 2.48 25.03
C GLY A 771 -4.79 2.81 25.34
N LEU A 772 -5.30 3.96 24.85
CA LEU A 772 -6.68 4.42 25.10
C LEU A 772 -7.75 3.44 24.58
N HIS A 773 -7.45 2.70 23.51
CA HIS A 773 -8.30 1.66 22.91
C HIS A 773 -8.39 0.36 23.74
N ARG A 774 -7.54 0.21 24.76
CA ARG A 774 -7.51 -0.95 25.68
C ARG A 774 -7.78 -0.57 27.14
N ASP A 775 -8.23 0.65 27.39
CA ASP A 775 -8.38 1.23 28.74
C ASP A 775 -7.08 1.19 29.57
N GLN A 776 -5.92 1.27 28.91
CA GLN A 776 -4.62 1.28 29.57
C GLN A 776 -4.27 2.71 29.99
N VAL A 777 -3.89 2.86 31.25
CA VAL A 777 -3.49 4.14 31.87
C VAL A 777 -2.25 3.93 32.74
N ASP A 778 -1.66 5.01 33.26
CA ASP A 778 -0.54 4.89 34.21
C ASP A 778 -0.95 4.14 35.48
N GLU A 779 0.01 3.51 36.14
CA GLU A 779 -0.18 2.94 37.47
C GLU A 779 -0.48 4.04 38.51
N SER A 780 0.01 5.26 38.27
CA SER A 780 -0.28 6.47 39.05
C SER A 780 -1.62 7.14 38.71
N ALA A 781 -2.31 6.70 37.64
CA ALA A 781 -3.52 7.36 37.15
C ALA A 781 -4.72 7.12 38.07
N THR A 782 -5.46 8.19 38.35
CA THR A 782 -6.67 8.10 39.18
C THR A 782 -7.83 7.47 38.40
N ALA A 783 -8.88 7.06 39.11
CA ALA A 783 -10.12 6.61 38.48
C ALA A 783 -10.73 7.68 37.56
N LEU A 784 -10.55 8.96 37.90
CA LEU A 784 -11.02 10.08 37.09
C LEU A 784 -10.24 10.20 35.78
N ASP A 785 -8.92 10.04 35.82
CA ASP A 785 -8.05 10.08 34.62
C ASP A 785 -8.41 8.97 33.65
N ARG A 786 -8.69 7.76 34.17
CA ARG A 786 -9.14 6.63 33.34
C ARG A 786 -10.47 6.93 32.63
N GLU A 787 -11.43 7.57 33.30
CA GLU A 787 -12.69 7.97 32.66
C GLU A 787 -12.49 9.07 31.61
N GLN A 788 -11.55 9.99 31.82
CA GLN A 788 -11.18 11.00 30.82
C GLN A 788 -10.54 10.37 29.58
N HIS A 789 -9.69 9.36 29.75
CA HIS A 789 -9.09 8.61 28.63
C HIS A 789 -10.13 7.88 27.79
N ARG A 790 -11.09 7.18 28.44
CA ARG A 790 -12.22 6.51 27.77
C ARG A 790 -13.05 7.50 26.95
N ARG A 791 -13.30 8.68 27.53
CA ARG A 791 -14.05 9.76 26.91
C ARG A 791 -13.36 10.28 25.63
N ILE A 792 -12.04 10.49 25.67
CA ILE A 792 -11.25 10.89 24.49
C ILE A 792 -11.29 9.78 23.42
N TRP A 793 -11.12 8.52 23.81
CA TRP A 793 -11.16 7.40 22.87
C TRP A 793 -12.47 7.32 22.08
N TRP A 794 -13.60 7.28 22.79
CA TRP A 794 -14.92 7.15 22.16
C TRP A 794 -15.32 8.39 21.36
N THR A 795 -14.73 9.53 21.70
CA THR A 795 -14.81 10.76 20.93
C THR A 795 -14.10 10.65 19.58
N LEU A 796 -12.84 10.19 19.56
CA LEU A 796 -12.09 9.99 18.32
C LEU A 796 -12.75 8.95 17.44
N PHE A 797 -13.28 7.89 18.04
CA PHE A 797 -14.07 6.89 17.34
C PHE A 797 -15.25 7.54 16.60
N GLN A 798 -16.06 8.36 17.27
CA GLN A 798 -17.18 9.04 16.61
C GLN A 798 -16.72 10.00 15.51
N LEU A 799 -15.68 10.80 15.77
CA LEU A 799 -15.11 11.72 14.78
C LEU A 799 -14.67 11.00 13.50
N ASP A 800 -13.90 9.94 13.66
CA ASP A 800 -13.44 9.11 12.54
C ASP A 800 -14.63 8.57 11.74
N GLN A 801 -15.64 7.99 12.40
CA GLN A 801 -16.82 7.47 11.71
C GLN A 801 -17.56 8.57 10.95
N GLU A 802 -17.67 9.77 11.52
CA GLU A 802 -18.33 10.90 10.88
C GLU A 802 -17.56 11.41 9.67
N ILE A 803 -16.27 11.72 9.83
CA ILE A 803 -15.39 12.20 8.76
C ILE A 803 -15.29 11.17 7.64
N SER A 804 -15.06 9.90 7.97
CA SER A 804 -14.98 8.81 7.00
C SER A 804 -16.30 8.65 6.23
N SER A 805 -17.44 8.78 6.91
CA SER A 805 -18.76 8.68 6.26
C SER A 805 -19.10 9.85 5.33
N ARG A 806 -18.40 10.99 5.43
CA ARG A 806 -18.60 12.19 4.58
C ARG A 806 -17.52 12.31 3.51
N GLY A 807 -16.27 12.05 3.88
CA GLY A 807 -15.08 12.06 3.04
C GLY A 807 -14.97 10.85 2.12
N GLY A 808 -15.73 9.79 2.40
CA GLY A 808 -15.81 8.55 1.64
C GLY A 808 -14.63 7.59 1.87
N CYS A 809 -13.62 7.98 2.64
CA CYS A 809 -12.50 7.15 3.05
C CYS A 809 -12.94 6.02 4.01
N PRO A 810 -12.26 4.86 4.03
CA PRO A 810 -12.53 3.84 5.04
C PRO A 810 -12.18 4.39 6.44
N THR A 811 -12.97 3.97 7.42
CA THR A 811 -12.82 4.35 8.82
C THR A 811 -11.45 3.95 9.33
N ILE A 812 -10.78 4.87 10.01
CA ILE A 812 -9.47 4.70 10.64
C ILE A 812 -9.55 3.67 11.76
N VAL A 813 -10.66 3.64 12.52
CA VAL A 813 -10.92 2.64 13.57
C VAL A 813 -11.95 1.63 13.09
N ASP A 814 -11.50 0.42 12.79
CA ASP A 814 -12.38 -0.71 12.44
C ASP A 814 -12.26 -1.82 13.49
N GLU A 815 -13.27 -1.93 14.36
CA GLU A 815 -13.32 -2.87 15.49
C GLU A 815 -13.19 -4.36 15.11
N ARG A 816 -13.28 -4.73 13.83
CA ARG A 816 -12.99 -6.10 13.36
C ARG A 816 -11.50 -6.40 13.37
N PHE A 817 -10.72 -5.37 13.03
CA PHE A 817 -9.27 -5.44 13.01
C PHE A 817 -8.75 -4.92 14.33
N THR A 818 -9.20 -3.76 14.80
CA THR A 818 -8.77 -3.16 16.06
C THR A 818 -9.42 -3.84 17.26
N LYS A 819 -8.63 -4.52 18.10
CA LYS A 819 -9.16 -5.05 19.37
C LYS A 819 -9.43 -3.92 20.37
N VAL A 820 -10.66 -3.38 20.35
CA VAL A 820 -11.14 -2.36 21.30
C VAL A 820 -11.71 -3.05 22.54
N THR A 821 -11.10 -2.83 23.70
CA THR A 821 -11.59 -3.33 24.99
C THR A 821 -12.01 -2.21 25.95
N THR A 822 -11.92 -0.96 25.51
CA THR A 822 -12.30 0.21 26.30
C THR A 822 -13.79 0.21 26.58
N PRO A 823 -14.24 0.25 27.84
CA PRO A 823 -15.67 0.36 28.14
C PRO A 823 -16.19 1.77 27.83
N MET A 824 -17.51 1.93 27.73
CA MET A 824 -18.13 3.26 27.61
C MET A 824 -17.80 4.10 28.86
N PRO A 825 -17.56 5.41 28.71
CA PRO A 825 -17.25 6.27 29.84
C PRO A 825 -18.45 6.34 30.80
N SER A 826 -18.18 6.28 32.09
CA SER A 826 -19.21 6.37 33.11
C SER A 826 -19.74 7.79 33.23
N GLU A 827 -20.96 8.01 32.75
CA GLU A 827 -21.67 9.30 32.87
C GLU A 827 -21.97 9.69 34.33
N ARG A 828 -21.85 8.74 35.27
CA ARG A 828 -21.95 9.00 36.73
C ARG A 828 -20.65 9.52 37.33
N ALA A 829 -19.51 9.14 36.75
CA ALA A 829 -18.19 9.54 37.24
C ALA A 829 -17.72 10.86 36.61
N VAL A 830 -18.12 11.11 35.36
CA VAL A 830 -17.75 12.34 34.64
C VAL A 830 -18.98 12.85 33.90
N TYR A 831 -19.44 14.05 34.28
CA TYR A 831 -20.61 14.70 33.68
C TYR A 831 -20.43 14.87 32.16
N PRO A 832 -21.44 14.52 31.33
CA PRO A 832 -21.34 14.58 29.88
C PRO A 832 -21.20 15.99 29.29
N GLY A 833 -21.41 17.02 30.09
CA GLY A 833 -21.38 18.41 29.68
C GLY A 833 -22.77 18.97 29.41
N LEU A 834 -22.85 20.29 29.38
CA LEU A 834 -24.12 21.03 29.24
C LEU A 834 -24.82 20.80 27.89
N HIS A 835 -24.08 20.34 26.89
CA HIS A 835 -24.53 20.21 25.50
C HIS A 835 -24.73 18.75 25.05
N THR A 836 -24.43 17.77 25.91
CA THR A 836 -24.59 16.35 25.58
C THR A 836 -25.53 15.67 26.57
N PRO A 837 -26.70 15.19 26.12
CA PRO A 837 -27.62 14.46 26.99
C PRO A 837 -27.01 13.16 27.51
N LEU A 838 -27.51 12.69 28.66
CA LEU A 838 -27.19 11.35 29.17
C LEU A 838 -27.56 10.26 28.15
N SER A 839 -26.77 9.20 28.13
CA SER A 839 -26.84 8.04 27.23
C SER A 839 -26.68 8.36 25.75
N TRP A 840 -26.42 9.62 25.38
CA TRP A 840 -26.26 10.02 23.98
C TRP A 840 -25.04 9.36 23.34
N MET A 841 -23.91 9.31 24.04
CA MET A 841 -22.66 8.73 23.52
C MET A 841 -22.82 7.23 23.23
N ASP A 842 -23.37 6.46 24.18
CA ASP A 842 -23.64 5.02 23.99
C ASP A 842 -24.66 4.77 22.86
N THR A 843 -25.73 5.57 22.83
CA THR A 843 -26.74 5.50 21.77
C THR A 843 -26.12 5.79 20.39
N SER A 844 -25.32 6.84 20.26
CA SER A 844 -24.63 7.20 19.01
C SER A 844 -23.62 6.15 18.56
N VAL A 845 -22.78 5.61 19.47
CA VAL A 845 -21.85 4.52 19.16
C VAL A 845 -22.59 3.27 18.65
N SER A 846 -23.72 2.93 19.28
CA SER A 846 -24.53 1.79 18.84
C SER A 846 -25.12 1.98 17.43
N LEU A 847 -25.52 3.21 17.07
CA LEU A 847 -25.96 3.56 15.72
C LEU A 847 -24.82 3.45 14.70
N CYS A 848 -23.63 3.95 15.06
CA CYS A 848 -22.44 3.88 14.21
C CYS A 848 -22.07 2.42 13.90
N ARG A 849 -22.07 1.54 14.91
CA ARG A 849 -21.82 0.10 14.72
C ARG A 849 -22.86 -0.54 13.80
N LEU A 850 -24.14 -0.22 13.98
CA LEU A 850 -25.21 -0.72 13.12
C LEU A 850 -25.03 -0.26 11.67
N ARG A 851 -24.77 1.03 11.46
CA ARG A 851 -24.51 1.63 10.14
C ARG A 851 -23.31 0.98 9.46
N ARG A 852 -22.24 0.68 10.19
CA ARG A 852 -21.06 -0.03 9.67
C ARG A 852 -21.41 -1.46 9.23
N GLY A 853 -22.14 -2.21 10.06
CA GLY A 853 -22.62 -3.55 9.69
C GLY A 853 -23.44 -3.54 8.40
N ILE A 854 -24.34 -2.56 8.27
CA ILE A 854 -25.10 -2.31 7.04
C ILE A 854 -24.17 -2.09 5.84
N ILE A 855 -23.15 -1.25 5.97
CA ILE A 855 -22.22 -0.97 4.86
C ILE A 855 -21.44 -2.24 4.45
N GLN A 856 -21.07 -3.08 5.41
CA GLN A 856 -20.34 -4.32 5.13
C GLN A 856 -21.21 -5.34 4.41
N ASP A 857 -22.39 -5.63 4.98
CA ASP A 857 -23.35 -6.61 4.45
C ASP A 857 -23.85 -6.21 3.06
N VAL A 858 -24.01 -4.90 2.83
CA VAL A 858 -24.58 -4.39 1.58
C VAL A 858 -23.50 -3.97 0.58
N TYR A 859 -22.29 -3.54 0.96
CA TYR A 859 -21.40 -2.89 -0.02
C TYR A 859 -19.94 -3.37 -0.08
N MET A 860 -19.39 -4.07 0.92
CA MET A 860 -17.95 -4.41 0.94
C MET A 860 -17.62 -5.90 0.84
N GLU A 861 -18.32 -6.80 1.54
CA GLU A 861 -17.98 -8.24 1.55
C GLU A 861 -18.80 -9.04 0.54
N ARG A 862 -18.61 -8.75 -0.76
CA ARG A 862 -19.33 -9.46 -1.82
C ARG A 862 -18.43 -10.36 -2.65
N SER A 863 -18.83 -11.63 -2.74
CA SER A 863 -18.35 -12.58 -3.76
C SER A 863 -19.17 -12.53 -5.05
N SER A 864 -20.30 -11.81 -5.08
CA SER A 864 -21.22 -11.71 -6.23
C SER A 864 -21.57 -10.26 -6.58
N THR A 865 -21.97 -10.03 -7.84
CA THR A 865 -22.43 -8.71 -8.34
C THR A 865 -23.88 -8.37 -7.95
N SER A 866 -24.54 -9.21 -7.14
CA SER A 866 -25.97 -9.06 -6.80
C SER A 866 -26.27 -8.72 -5.32
N ILE A 867 -27.20 -7.80 -5.05
CA ILE A 867 -27.74 -7.53 -3.71
C ILE A 867 -29.01 -8.35 -3.45
N SER A 868 -29.10 -9.08 -2.35
CA SER A 868 -30.38 -9.67 -1.95
C SER A 868 -31.31 -8.64 -1.31
N PHE A 869 -32.59 -8.67 -1.70
CA PHE A 869 -33.65 -7.87 -1.08
C PHE A 869 -33.86 -8.22 0.40
N SER A 870 -33.61 -9.47 0.79
CA SER A 870 -33.74 -9.92 2.19
C SER A 870 -32.71 -9.27 3.11
N THR A 871 -31.47 -9.09 2.64
CA THR A 871 -30.40 -8.43 3.41
C THR A 871 -30.74 -6.97 3.71
N ILE A 872 -31.23 -6.24 2.71
CA ILE A 872 -31.66 -4.85 2.86
C ILE A 872 -32.86 -4.76 3.81
N SER A 873 -33.84 -5.65 3.66
CA SER A 873 -35.04 -5.65 4.48
C SER A 873 -34.74 -5.98 5.95
N ASN A 874 -33.86 -6.95 6.21
CA ASN A 874 -33.38 -7.27 7.55
C ASN A 874 -32.61 -6.10 8.18
N SER A 875 -31.77 -5.43 7.39
CA SER A 875 -31.04 -4.23 7.83
C SER A 875 -31.97 -3.09 8.24
N LEU A 876 -33.05 -2.86 7.48
CA LEU A 876 -34.07 -1.88 7.83
C LEU A 876 -34.82 -2.24 9.12
N LEU A 877 -35.15 -3.52 9.33
CA LEU A 877 -35.75 -3.99 10.59
C LEU A 877 -34.84 -3.77 11.79
N LEU A 878 -33.53 -4.02 11.65
CA LEU A 878 -32.56 -3.75 12.72
C LEU A 878 -32.49 -2.26 13.05
N LEU A 879 -32.50 -1.40 12.03
CA LEU A 879 -32.51 0.06 12.20
C LEU A 879 -33.81 0.55 12.86
N GLN A 880 -34.95 -0.04 12.52
CA GLN A 880 -36.22 0.24 13.18
C GLN A 880 -36.22 -0.23 14.65
N LYS A 881 -35.69 -1.43 14.92
CA LYS A 881 -35.57 -1.96 16.28
C LYS A 881 -34.69 -1.03 17.13
N TRP A 882 -33.57 -0.58 16.57
CA TRP A 882 -32.69 0.39 17.21
C TRP A 882 -33.44 1.69 17.57
N TYR A 883 -34.18 2.27 16.61
CA TYR A 883 -34.95 3.50 16.84
C TYR A 883 -36.01 3.34 17.96
N ARG A 884 -36.66 2.17 18.05
CA ARG A 884 -37.61 1.86 19.13
C ARG A 884 -36.93 1.75 20.49
N GLN A 885 -35.72 1.21 20.53
CA GLN A 885 -34.91 1.02 21.74
C GLN A 885 -34.20 2.31 22.22
N MET A 886 -34.15 3.35 21.39
CA MET A 886 -33.60 4.64 21.76
C MET A 886 -34.27 5.20 23.03
N PRO A 887 -33.48 5.68 24.01
CA PRO A 887 -34.00 6.28 25.24
C PRO A 887 -35.05 7.37 24.94
N ALA A 888 -36.12 7.40 25.73
CA ALA A 888 -37.26 8.28 25.48
C ALA A 888 -36.88 9.76 25.42
N HIS A 889 -35.97 10.22 26.28
CA HIS A 889 -35.49 11.60 26.33
C HIS A 889 -34.59 12.01 25.15
N LEU A 890 -34.18 11.06 24.30
CA LEU A 890 -33.45 11.31 23.06
C LEU A 890 -34.35 11.31 21.83
N LYS A 891 -35.67 11.17 22.00
CA LYS A 891 -36.64 11.21 20.88
C LYS A 891 -37.09 12.64 20.62
N THR A 892 -37.36 12.95 19.35
CA THR A 892 -37.75 14.30 18.89
C THR A 892 -39.12 14.75 19.39
N ASP A 893 -39.99 13.83 19.80
CA ASP A 893 -41.32 14.09 20.36
C ASP A 893 -41.30 14.44 21.86
N VAL A 894 -40.14 14.31 22.52
CA VAL A 894 -39.96 14.68 23.93
C VAL A 894 -39.26 16.04 24.01
N PRO A 895 -39.85 17.04 24.70
CA PRO A 895 -39.22 18.35 24.87
C PRO A 895 -37.85 18.25 25.54
N ALA A 896 -36.82 18.79 24.89
CA ALA A 896 -35.46 18.81 25.39
C ALA A 896 -35.01 20.25 25.76
N PRO A 897 -34.13 20.40 26.77
CA PRO A 897 -33.44 21.67 27.05
C PRO A 897 -32.79 22.24 25.78
N PRO A 898 -32.76 23.58 25.59
CA PRO A 898 -32.17 24.21 24.40
C PRO A 898 -30.77 23.69 24.06
N THR A 899 -29.92 23.51 25.07
CA THR A 899 -28.53 23.03 24.93
C THR A 899 -28.42 21.59 24.43
N TYR A 900 -29.47 20.78 24.54
CA TYR A 900 -29.51 19.38 24.11
C TYR A 900 -30.12 19.18 22.72
N ARG A 901 -30.81 20.19 22.18
CA ARG A 901 -31.59 20.07 20.93
C ARG A 901 -30.73 19.67 19.75
N ARG A 902 -29.53 20.24 19.63
CA ARG A 902 -28.59 19.91 18.54
C ARG A 902 -28.13 18.46 18.59
N ALA A 903 -27.68 17.98 19.76
CA ALA A 903 -27.21 16.61 19.92
C ALA A 903 -28.30 15.59 19.57
N ILE A 904 -29.53 15.84 20.01
CA ILE A 904 -30.69 15.02 19.65
C ILE A 904 -30.93 15.07 18.13
N ALA A 905 -31.00 16.27 17.54
CA ALA A 905 -31.23 16.42 16.11
C ALA A 905 -30.17 15.71 15.24
N ALA A 906 -28.88 15.83 15.59
CA ALA A 906 -27.78 15.17 14.91
C ALA A 906 -27.91 13.63 14.92
N LEU A 907 -28.29 13.04 16.06
CA LEU A 907 -28.53 11.60 16.19
C LEU A 907 -29.65 11.12 15.25
N HIS A 908 -30.74 11.89 15.14
CA HIS A 908 -31.85 11.56 14.25
C HIS A 908 -31.49 11.75 12.77
N LEU A 909 -30.72 12.79 12.43
CA LEU A 909 -30.22 12.97 11.06
C LEU A 909 -29.31 11.80 10.63
N GLN A 910 -28.46 11.29 11.53
CA GLN A 910 -27.64 10.10 11.26
C GLN A 910 -28.49 8.84 11.05
N HIS A 911 -29.57 8.68 11.82
CA HIS A 911 -30.51 7.58 11.65
C HIS A 911 -31.17 7.62 10.26
N TRP A 912 -31.78 8.75 9.88
CA TRP A 912 -32.42 8.90 8.58
C TRP A 912 -31.43 8.83 7.41
N SER A 913 -30.21 9.36 7.59
CA SER A 913 -29.13 9.22 6.60
C SER A 913 -28.78 7.75 6.35
N THR A 914 -28.82 6.90 7.38
CA THR A 914 -28.60 5.45 7.25
C THR A 914 -29.75 4.77 6.50
N THR A 915 -31.00 5.19 6.74
CA THR A 915 -32.17 4.72 5.97
C THR A 915 -32.06 5.10 4.49
N ILE A 916 -31.66 6.35 4.20
CA ILE A 916 -31.41 6.82 2.82
C ILE A 916 -30.29 6.01 2.17
N LEU A 917 -29.20 5.72 2.88
CA LEU A 917 -28.09 4.91 2.36
C LEU A 917 -28.54 3.52 1.89
N LEU A 918 -29.49 2.89 2.60
CA LEU A 918 -30.04 1.57 2.25
C LEU A 918 -31.02 1.62 1.07
N THR A 919 -31.80 2.70 0.96
CA THR A 919 -32.99 2.75 0.09
C THR A 919 -32.78 3.59 -1.18
N ARG A 920 -31.82 4.52 -1.18
CA ARG A 920 -31.46 5.36 -2.33
C ARG A 920 -31.17 4.58 -3.62
N PRO A 921 -30.47 3.42 -3.61
CA PRO A 921 -30.22 2.67 -4.83
C PRO A 921 -31.50 2.27 -5.58
N PHE A 922 -32.60 1.97 -4.86
CA PHE A 922 -33.87 1.62 -5.49
C PHE A 922 -34.52 2.84 -6.16
N LEU A 923 -34.47 4.01 -5.52
CA LEU A 923 -34.96 5.25 -6.11
C LEU A 923 -34.17 5.63 -7.37
N LEU A 924 -32.85 5.44 -7.35
CA LEU A 924 -31.99 5.65 -8.52
C LEU A 924 -32.35 4.68 -9.66
N TYR A 925 -32.56 3.39 -9.34
CA TYR A 925 -32.96 2.38 -10.33
C TYR A 925 -34.32 2.68 -10.96
N LEU A 926 -35.27 3.23 -10.20
CA LEU A 926 -36.55 3.72 -10.70
C LEU A 926 -36.42 4.92 -11.65
N VAL A 927 -35.36 5.71 -11.56
CA VAL A 927 -35.09 6.81 -12.49
C VAL A 927 -34.48 6.28 -13.78
N ILE A 928 -33.45 5.43 -13.67
CA ILE A 928 -32.59 5.06 -14.80
C ILE A 928 -33.11 3.83 -15.56
N LYS A 929 -33.63 2.82 -14.85
CA LYS A 929 -33.91 1.47 -15.38
C LYS A 929 -35.39 1.09 -15.29
N TYR A 930 -36.32 2.04 -15.10
CA TYR A 930 -37.76 1.77 -14.90
C TYR A 930 -38.38 0.84 -15.95
N GLY A 931 -38.08 1.07 -17.25
CA GLY A 931 -38.63 0.29 -18.36
C GLY A 931 -38.15 -1.17 -18.40
N SER A 932 -37.03 -1.49 -17.74
CA SER A 932 -36.46 -2.85 -17.67
C SER A 932 -37.01 -3.70 -16.52
N LEU A 933 -37.78 -3.10 -15.60
CA LEU A 933 -38.31 -3.81 -14.43
C LEU A 933 -39.53 -4.67 -14.79
N VAL A 934 -39.50 -5.93 -14.34
CA VAL A 934 -40.66 -6.84 -14.42
C VAL A 934 -41.78 -6.35 -13.49
N SER A 935 -43.04 -6.43 -13.92
CA SER A 935 -44.20 -5.88 -13.19
C SER A 935 -44.34 -6.34 -11.73
N SER A 936 -43.96 -7.58 -11.41
CA SER A 936 -43.98 -8.10 -10.03
C SER A 936 -42.95 -7.41 -9.11
N LYS A 937 -41.83 -6.92 -9.66
CA LYS A 937 -40.73 -6.30 -8.91
C LYS A 937 -40.88 -4.79 -8.74
N LYS A 938 -41.58 -4.12 -9.65
CA LYS A 938 -41.81 -2.67 -9.62
C LYS A 938 -42.36 -2.19 -8.27
N ILE A 939 -43.31 -2.94 -7.72
CA ILE A 939 -43.98 -2.62 -6.43
C ILE A 939 -42.96 -2.44 -5.29
N TRP A 940 -41.91 -3.26 -5.23
CA TRP A 940 -40.93 -3.17 -4.14
C TRP A 940 -39.90 -2.08 -4.35
N PHE A 941 -39.48 -1.84 -5.59
CA PHE A 941 -38.63 -0.71 -5.90
C PHE A 941 -39.36 0.60 -5.59
N GLU A 942 -40.65 0.71 -5.96
CA GLU A 942 -41.52 1.84 -5.62
C GLU A 942 -41.67 2.00 -4.09
N ARG A 943 -41.91 0.91 -3.35
CA ARG A 943 -41.96 0.96 -1.87
C ARG A 943 -40.65 1.43 -1.25
N MET A 944 -39.51 0.87 -1.64
CA MET A 944 -38.20 1.27 -1.11
C MET A 944 -37.82 2.69 -1.53
N GLY A 945 -38.14 3.09 -2.76
CA GLY A 945 -38.01 4.48 -3.23
C GLY A 945 -38.85 5.44 -2.40
N LYS A 946 -40.09 5.06 -2.06
CA LYS A 946 -40.97 5.83 -1.19
C LYS A 946 -40.43 5.93 0.25
N THR A 947 -39.85 4.85 0.79
CA THR A 947 -39.13 4.88 2.09
C THR A 947 -37.93 5.84 2.06
N CYS A 948 -37.19 5.90 0.95
CA CYS A 948 -36.08 6.86 0.78
C CYS A 948 -36.58 8.31 0.84
N ILE A 949 -37.69 8.61 0.16
CA ILE A 949 -38.29 9.95 0.12
C ILE A 949 -38.85 10.35 1.49
N ASP A 950 -39.55 9.45 2.18
CA ASP A 950 -40.07 9.67 3.54
C ASP A 950 -38.94 9.98 4.54
N ALA A 951 -37.84 9.21 4.50
CA ALA A 951 -36.66 9.48 5.33
C ALA A 951 -36.05 10.86 5.03
N ALA A 952 -36.03 11.27 3.76
CA ALA A 952 -35.55 12.59 3.37
C ALA A 952 -36.46 13.71 3.88
N GLN A 953 -37.79 13.55 3.80
CA GLN A 953 -38.75 14.53 4.32
C GLN A 953 -38.65 14.68 5.83
N LYS A 954 -38.51 13.58 6.58
CA LYS A 954 -38.27 13.62 8.03
C LYS A 954 -36.98 14.35 8.38
N SER A 955 -35.93 14.17 7.58
CA SER A 955 -34.67 14.91 7.74
C SER A 955 -34.83 16.41 7.48
N VAL A 956 -35.64 16.81 6.49
CA VAL A 956 -35.98 18.23 6.24
C VAL A 956 -36.70 18.85 7.44
N VAL A 957 -37.65 18.15 8.05
CA VAL A 957 -38.37 18.62 9.24
C VAL A 957 -37.39 18.89 10.38
N ILE A 958 -36.44 17.98 10.61
CA ILE A 958 -35.40 18.15 11.64
C ILE A 958 -34.52 19.37 11.33
N LEU A 959 -34.05 19.53 10.09
CA LEU A 959 -33.23 20.69 9.71
C LEU A 959 -33.97 22.03 9.85
N LYS A 960 -35.27 22.08 9.52
CA LYS A 960 -36.10 23.28 9.74
C LYS A 960 -36.27 23.59 11.23
N GLN A 961 -36.45 22.56 12.04
CA GLN A 961 -36.52 22.72 13.48
C GLN A 961 -35.18 23.21 14.04
N MET A 962 -34.05 22.67 13.57
CA MET A 962 -32.72 23.16 13.93
C MET A 962 -32.50 24.63 13.53
N ALA A 963 -32.98 25.05 12.36
CA ALA A 963 -32.92 26.46 11.94
C ALA A 963 -33.76 27.36 12.87
N THR A 964 -34.96 26.91 13.23
CA THR A 964 -35.87 27.64 14.14
C THR A 964 -35.30 27.74 15.55
N ASP A 965 -34.63 26.68 16.01
CA ASP A 965 -33.95 26.61 17.31
C ASP A 965 -32.58 27.32 17.32
N ASN A 966 -32.14 27.86 16.18
CA ASN A 966 -30.82 28.48 15.99
C ASN A 966 -29.65 27.56 16.39
N VAL A 967 -29.73 26.30 15.96
CA VAL A 967 -28.71 25.28 16.23
C VAL A 967 -28.12 24.66 14.95
N LEU A 968 -28.33 25.28 13.79
CA LEU A 968 -27.58 24.93 12.57
C LEU A 968 -26.20 25.59 12.61
N SER A 969 -25.18 24.86 12.15
CA SER A 969 -23.79 25.31 12.20
C SER A 969 -23.11 25.17 10.85
N SER A 970 -22.41 26.23 10.45
CA SER A 970 -21.51 26.27 9.30
C SER A 970 -20.02 26.11 9.67
N LEU A 971 -19.72 26.02 10.98
CA LEU A 971 -18.35 25.80 11.45
C LEU A 971 -17.91 24.34 11.29
N THR A 972 -18.84 23.45 10.91
CA THR A 972 -18.59 22.06 10.55
C THR A 972 -19.25 21.72 9.23
N ALA A 973 -18.70 20.75 8.49
CA ALA A 973 -19.27 20.32 7.23
C ALA A 973 -20.55 19.45 7.38
N PHE A 974 -20.95 19.08 8.61
CA PHE A 974 -22.03 18.10 8.86
C PHE A 974 -23.37 18.54 8.29
N ASP A 975 -23.86 19.71 8.70
CA ASP A 975 -25.20 20.19 8.39
C ASP A 975 -25.34 20.43 6.87
N SER A 976 -24.33 21.08 6.27
CA SER A 976 -24.29 21.33 4.82
C SER A 976 -24.18 20.04 4.00
N THR A 977 -23.46 19.03 4.48
CA THR A 977 -23.41 17.71 3.82
C THR A 977 -24.76 16.99 3.90
N CYS A 978 -25.45 17.09 5.03
CA CYS A 978 -26.82 16.55 5.18
C CYS A 978 -27.78 17.24 4.21
N ILE A 979 -27.76 18.58 4.13
CA ILE A 979 -28.59 19.36 3.21
C ILE A 979 -28.36 18.91 1.76
N LEU A 980 -27.10 18.84 1.32
CA LEU A 980 -26.74 18.40 -0.02
C LEU A 980 -27.30 16.99 -0.34
N ARG A 981 -27.11 16.03 0.57
CA ARG A 981 -27.58 14.65 0.35
C ARG A 981 -29.09 14.60 0.12
N LEU A 982 -29.84 15.43 0.85
CA LEU A 982 -31.29 15.53 0.70
C LEU A 982 -31.67 16.20 -0.62
N VAL A 983 -30.95 17.23 -1.05
CA VAL A 983 -31.14 17.86 -2.38
C VAL A 983 -31.03 16.79 -3.47
N ILE A 984 -30.00 15.94 -3.44
CA ILE A 984 -29.82 14.85 -4.43
C ILE A 984 -31.01 13.87 -4.40
N VAL A 985 -31.50 13.48 -3.22
CA VAL A 985 -32.66 12.59 -3.09
C VAL A 985 -33.93 13.23 -3.68
N PHE A 986 -34.17 14.52 -3.43
CA PHE A 986 -35.34 15.20 -3.98
C PHE A 986 -35.22 15.49 -5.48
N ILE A 987 -34.01 15.65 -6.03
CA ILE A 987 -33.80 15.69 -7.48
C ILE A 987 -34.23 14.35 -8.10
N LEU A 988 -33.80 13.22 -7.53
CA LEU A 988 -34.24 11.89 -7.99
C LEU A 988 -35.77 11.72 -7.90
N ALA A 989 -36.37 12.15 -6.79
CA ALA A 989 -37.82 12.09 -6.59
C ALA A 989 -38.58 12.98 -7.60
N TYR A 990 -38.09 14.20 -7.84
CA TYR A 990 -38.67 15.14 -8.79
C TYR A 990 -38.59 14.60 -10.22
N VAL A 991 -37.45 14.03 -10.60
CA VAL A 991 -37.28 13.45 -11.96
C VAL A 991 -38.18 12.25 -12.15
N HIS A 992 -38.27 11.37 -11.14
CA HIS A 992 -39.07 10.15 -11.22
C HIS A 992 -40.58 10.44 -11.28
N THR A 993 -41.07 11.42 -10.51
CA THR A 993 -42.52 11.65 -10.32
C THR A 993 -43.06 12.90 -11.01
N ARG A 994 -42.18 13.86 -11.33
CA ARG A 994 -42.51 15.21 -11.83
C ARG A 994 -43.47 16.00 -10.94
N LEU A 995 -43.55 15.68 -9.65
CA LEU A 995 -44.40 16.39 -8.70
C LEU A 995 -43.73 17.69 -8.22
N PRO A 996 -44.40 18.87 -8.33
CA PRO A 996 -43.83 20.17 -7.94
C PRO A 996 -43.36 20.23 -6.48
N GLN A 997 -44.01 19.49 -5.59
CA GLN A 997 -43.67 19.45 -4.15
C GLN A 997 -42.21 19.06 -3.87
N TYR A 998 -41.59 18.22 -4.70
CA TYR A 998 -40.18 17.84 -4.51
C TYR A 998 -39.23 18.96 -4.97
N SER A 999 -39.62 19.73 -5.99
CA SER A 999 -38.89 20.95 -6.38
C SER A 999 -38.95 21.99 -5.27
N GLU A 1000 -40.10 22.13 -4.59
CA GLU A 1000 -40.21 23.00 -3.42
C GLU A 1000 -39.29 22.54 -2.28
N HIS A 1001 -39.19 21.24 -2.02
CA HIS A 1001 -38.26 20.72 -1.00
C HIS A 1001 -36.79 20.98 -1.35
N ILE A 1002 -36.39 20.88 -2.62
CA ILE A 1002 -35.03 21.25 -3.08
C ILE A 1002 -34.73 22.71 -2.73
N TRP A 1003 -35.62 23.63 -3.13
CA TRP A 1003 -35.38 25.05 -2.89
C TRP A 1003 -35.50 25.44 -1.42
N GLN A 1004 -36.34 24.77 -0.63
CA GLN A 1004 -36.37 24.93 0.83
C GLN A 1004 -35.03 24.54 1.46
N LEU A 1005 -34.38 23.47 0.99
CA LEU A 1005 -33.06 23.05 1.46
C LEU A 1005 -31.96 24.04 1.06
N VAL A 1006 -32.03 24.59 -0.15
CA VAL A 1006 -31.14 25.67 -0.61
C VAL A 1006 -31.35 26.93 0.24
N GLU A 1007 -32.59 27.28 0.58
CA GLU A 1007 -32.91 28.40 1.47
C GLU A 1007 -32.38 28.18 2.89
N LEU A 1008 -32.42 26.95 3.41
CA LEU A 1008 -31.79 26.62 4.69
C LEU A 1008 -30.27 26.81 4.65
N ALA A 1009 -29.58 26.34 3.59
CA ALA A 1009 -28.14 26.56 3.44
C ALA A 1009 -27.77 28.04 3.30
N ASN A 1010 -28.56 28.80 2.54
CA ASN A 1010 -28.39 30.26 2.42
C ASN A 1010 -28.68 30.99 3.73
N GLY A 1011 -29.54 30.45 4.59
CA GLY A 1011 -29.84 31.01 5.91
C GLY A 1011 -28.76 30.74 6.97
N MET A 1012 -27.84 29.81 6.71
CA MET A 1012 -26.68 29.57 7.58
C MET A 1012 -25.61 30.63 7.35
N GLU A 1013 -24.65 30.73 8.28
CA GLU A 1013 -23.47 31.54 8.06
C GLU A 1013 -22.64 31.01 6.87
N GLN A 1014 -22.22 31.88 5.96
CA GLN A 1014 -21.51 31.47 4.74
C GLN A 1014 -20.01 31.26 4.99
N ILE A 1015 -19.69 30.21 5.74
CA ILE A 1015 -18.34 29.81 6.17
C ILE A 1015 -17.96 28.47 5.52
N GLY A 1016 -16.71 28.33 5.07
CA GLY A 1016 -16.15 27.05 4.60
C GLY A 1016 -17.02 26.35 3.55
N PHE A 1017 -17.28 25.06 3.79
CA PHE A 1017 -18.08 24.20 2.90
C PHE A 1017 -19.52 24.70 2.71
N THR A 1018 -20.12 25.34 3.71
CA THR A 1018 -21.48 25.89 3.60
C THR A 1018 -21.56 26.94 2.49
N LYS A 1019 -20.56 27.83 2.41
CA LYS A 1019 -20.48 28.85 1.35
C LYS A 1019 -20.49 28.22 -0.05
N MET A 1020 -19.68 27.18 -0.23
CA MET A 1020 -19.60 26.45 -1.51
C MET A 1020 -20.94 25.79 -1.86
N VAL A 1021 -21.60 25.15 -0.89
CA VAL A 1021 -22.93 24.54 -1.09
C VAL A 1021 -23.94 25.59 -1.53
N SER A 1022 -23.99 26.75 -0.86
CA SER A 1022 -24.94 27.84 -1.17
C SER A 1022 -24.72 28.47 -2.54
N GLU A 1023 -23.46 28.63 -2.96
CA GLU A 1023 -23.09 29.26 -4.23
C GLU A 1023 -23.25 28.30 -5.43
N GLU A 1024 -22.78 27.06 -5.31
CA GLU A 1024 -22.74 26.12 -6.43
C GLU A 1024 -24.06 25.37 -6.67
N THR A 1025 -24.80 25.01 -5.61
CA THR A 1025 -26.02 24.19 -5.74
C THR A 1025 -27.06 24.83 -6.68
N PRO A 1026 -27.39 26.14 -6.57
CA PRO A 1026 -28.35 26.78 -7.47
C PRO A 1026 -27.91 26.77 -8.94
N ILE A 1027 -26.61 26.92 -9.21
CA ILE A 1027 -26.04 26.90 -10.58
C ILE A 1027 -26.26 25.51 -11.18
N ARG A 1028 -25.94 24.45 -10.43
CA ARG A 1028 -26.13 23.06 -10.88
C ARG A 1028 -27.59 22.69 -11.09
N LEU A 1029 -28.49 23.20 -10.25
CA LEU A 1029 -29.94 23.01 -10.44
C LEU A 1029 -30.41 23.67 -11.74
N ALA A 1030 -29.89 24.85 -12.08
CA ALA A 1030 -30.19 25.53 -13.35
C ALA A 1030 -29.67 24.74 -14.56
N ASP A 1031 -28.46 24.17 -14.50
CA ASP A 1031 -27.90 23.31 -15.55
C ASP A 1031 -28.80 22.08 -15.84
N LEU A 1032 -29.47 21.57 -14.80
CA LEU A 1032 -30.40 20.43 -14.90
C LEU A 1032 -31.82 20.85 -15.33
N GLY A 1033 -32.05 22.13 -15.58
CA GLY A 1033 -33.37 22.67 -15.92
C GLY A 1033 -34.37 22.68 -14.75
N ILE A 1034 -33.90 22.58 -13.50
CA ILE A 1034 -34.73 22.68 -12.29
C ILE A 1034 -34.80 24.15 -11.87
N SER A 1035 -35.84 24.84 -12.32
CA SER A 1035 -36.05 26.28 -12.03
C SER A 1035 -36.68 26.52 -10.65
N LYS A 1036 -36.42 27.70 -10.08
CA LYS A 1036 -37.05 28.20 -8.84
C LYS A 1036 -38.53 28.55 -9.04
N HIS A 1037 -38.96 28.85 -10.27
CA HIS A 1037 -40.34 29.21 -10.58
C HIS A 1037 -41.12 28.00 -11.09
N VAL A 1038 -42.17 27.63 -10.35
CA VAL A 1038 -43.16 26.63 -10.77
C VAL A 1038 -43.88 27.14 -12.03
N PRO A 1039 -43.83 26.43 -13.17
CA PRO A 1039 -44.64 26.79 -14.32
C PRO A 1039 -46.12 26.59 -13.96
N THR A 1040 -46.94 27.61 -14.20
CA THR A 1040 -48.39 27.48 -14.17
C THR A 1040 -48.84 26.56 -15.31
N ILE A 1041 -49.98 25.88 -15.10
CA ILE A 1041 -50.51 24.70 -15.82
C ILE A 1041 -50.68 24.87 -17.37
N ASN A 1042 -50.30 26.00 -17.97
CA ASN A 1042 -50.55 26.31 -19.39
C ASN A 1042 -49.32 26.34 -20.32
N ASP A 1043 -48.10 26.03 -19.88
CA ASP A 1043 -46.95 25.96 -20.79
C ASP A 1043 -46.79 24.56 -21.43
N ASN A 1044 -47.28 24.43 -22.67
CA ASN A 1044 -47.23 23.22 -23.50
C ASN A 1044 -45.85 22.89 -24.09
N HIS A 1045 -44.76 23.43 -23.54
CA HIS A 1045 -43.38 23.17 -23.98
C HIS A 1045 -42.51 22.73 -22.81
N HIS A 1046 -42.75 21.53 -22.30
CA HIS A 1046 -41.81 20.86 -21.40
C HIS A 1046 -40.98 19.83 -22.14
N THR A 1047 -39.75 20.21 -22.47
CA THR A 1047 -38.69 19.27 -22.82
C THR A 1047 -38.41 18.40 -21.58
N PRO A 1048 -38.48 17.06 -21.67
CA PRO A 1048 -38.17 16.21 -20.52
C PRO A 1048 -36.73 16.47 -20.09
N VAL A 1049 -36.47 16.72 -18.79
CA VAL A 1049 -35.10 16.68 -18.25
C VAL A 1049 -34.59 15.26 -18.46
N PRO A 1050 -33.66 14.99 -19.40
CA PRO A 1050 -33.12 13.66 -19.61
C PRO A 1050 -31.99 13.47 -18.60
N LEU A 1051 -32.20 12.67 -17.57
CA LEU A 1051 -31.07 12.13 -16.80
C LEU A 1051 -30.54 10.92 -17.54
N ASP A 1052 -29.61 11.16 -18.47
CA ASP A 1052 -28.74 10.10 -18.97
C ASP A 1052 -27.63 9.80 -17.94
N ASP A 1053 -26.88 8.72 -18.16
CA ASP A 1053 -25.80 8.31 -17.26
C ASP A 1053 -24.73 9.41 -17.06
N ALA A 1054 -24.60 10.33 -18.03
CA ALA A 1054 -23.69 11.46 -17.97
C ALA A 1054 -24.22 12.59 -17.05
N ALA A 1055 -25.51 12.92 -17.11
CA ALA A 1055 -26.16 13.88 -16.22
C ALA A 1055 -26.22 13.34 -14.77
N VAL A 1056 -26.44 12.03 -14.60
CA VAL A 1056 -26.28 11.34 -13.31
C VAL A 1056 -24.82 11.34 -12.86
N ALA A 1057 -23.84 11.20 -13.75
CA ALA A 1057 -22.43 11.34 -13.36
C ALA A 1057 -22.10 12.78 -12.91
N GLN A 1058 -22.67 13.79 -13.57
CA GLN A 1058 -22.45 15.22 -13.27
C GLN A 1058 -23.10 15.68 -11.97
N LEU A 1059 -24.33 15.25 -11.68
CA LEU A 1059 -25.00 15.52 -10.40
C LEU A 1059 -24.25 14.92 -9.19
N TRP A 1060 -23.45 13.87 -9.44
CA TRP A 1060 -22.59 13.18 -8.48
C TRP A 1060 -21.12 13.66 -8.61
N GLY A 1061 -20.84 14.57 -9.54
CA GLY A 1061 -19.52 15.10 -9.87
C GLY A 1061 -19.22 16.44 -9.18
N TRP A 1062 -19.74 16.65 -7.97
CA TRP A 1062 -19.21 17.66 -7.05
C TRP A 1062 -17.77 17.26 -6.74
N ASP A 1063 -16.80 17.81 -7.49
CA ASP A 1063 -15.35 17.53 -7.51
C ASP A 1063 -14.92 16.08 -7.15
N SER A 1064 -14.07 15.47 -7.95
CA SER A 1064 -13.37 14.22 -7.55
C SER A 1064 -12.68 14.32 -6.17
N SER A 1065 -12.34 15.55 -5.74
CA SER A 1065 -11.83 15.86 -4.40
C SER A 1065 -12.89 15.77 -3.29
N PHE A 1066 -14.18 15.94 -3.62
CA PHE A 1066 -15.31 15.88 -2.68
C PHE A 1066 -16.09 14.55 -2.68
N MET A 1067 -15.66 13.50 -3.40
CA MET A 1067 -16.19 12.13 -3.21
C MET A 1067 -15.22 11.06 -3.71
N THR A 1068 -14.65 10.21 -2.81
CA THR A 1068 -14.05 8.88 -3.10
C THR A 1068 -13.93 8.06 -1.79
N PRO A 1069 -13.74 6.71 -1.74
CA PRO A 1069 -13.93 5.62 -2.69
C PRO A 1069 -15.00 4.62 -2.16
N LEU A 1070 -16.20 5.08 -1.82
CA LEU A 1070 -17.41 4.23 -1.86
C LEU A 1070 -17.95 4.11 -3.31
N GLN A 1071 -17.10 4.43 -4.30
CA GLN A 1071 -17.36 4.43 -5.74
C GLN A 1071 -17.18 3.07 -6.41
N MET A 1072 -16.95 1.98 -5.67
CA MET A 1072 -17.38 0.66 -6.17
C MET A 1072 -18.92 0.51 -6.21
N GLN A 1073 -19.68 1.52 -5.78
CA GLN A 1073 -21.12 1.63 -6.08
C GLN A 1073 -21.46 2.27 -7.44
N GLN A 1074 -20.46 2.64 -8.27
CA GLN A 1074 -20.69 3.16 -9.63
C GLN A 1074 -20.57 2.09 -10.72
N SER A 1075 -20.92 0.84 -10.43
CA SER A 1075 -21.64 0.09 -11.46
C SER A 1075 -23.12 0.40 -11.28
N LEU A 1076 -23.70 1.11 -12.23
CA LEU A 1076 -25.15 1.11 -12.47
C LEU A 1076 -25.70 -0.33 -12.69
N ASP A 1077 -24.82 -1.35 -12.68
CA ASP A 1077 -25.06 -2.80 -12.71
C ASP A 1077 -25.06 -3.46 -11.32
N LEU A 1078 -25.68 -2.84 -10.33
CA LEU A 1078 -26.14 -3.59 -9.16
C LEU A 1078 -27.29 -4.51 -9.61
N ASN A 1079 -26.99 -5.79 -9.80
CA ASN A 1079 -28.04 -6.80 -9.94
C ASN A 1079 -28.70 -7.02 -8.57
N PHE A 1080 -29.97 -7.33 -8.51
CA PHE A 1080 -30.61 -7.77 -7.27
C PHE A 1080 -30.87 -9.28 -7.39
N ASP A 1081 -30.46 -10.08 -6.42
CA ASP A 1081 -30.70 -11.55 -6.45
C ASP A 1081 -32.19 -11.81 -6.26
N ASP A 1082 -32.75 -12.53 -7.24
CA ASP A 1082 -34.17 -12.74 -7.47
C ASP A 1082 -34.71 -14.06 -6.90
N SER A 1083 -33.85 -14.89 -6.32
CA SER A 1083 -34.19 -16.27 -5.96
C SER A 1083 -34.99 -16.40 -4.66
N GLY A 1084 -34.90 -15.42 -3.76
CA GLY A 1084 -35.71 -15.31 -2.54
C GLY A 1084 -37.01 -14.57 -2.80
N ALA A 1085 -37.88 -15.13 -3.65
CA ALA A 1085 -39.13 -14.50 -4.04
C ALA A 1085 -40.02 -14.17 -2.83
N PHE A 1086 -40.11 -12.88 -2.46
CA PHE A 1086 -41.31 -12.24 -1.87
C PHE A 1086 -41.89 -12.83 -0.57
N ASP A 1087 -41.19 -13.74 0.10
CA ASP A 1087 -41.63 -14.33 1.36
C ASP A 1087 -41.06 -13.49 2.52
N ILE A 1088 -41.69 -12.34 2.77
CA ILE A 1088 -41.25 -11.39 3.79
C ILE A 1088 -42.32 -11.17 4.86
N ASN A 1089 -41.85 -11.27 6.10
CA ASN A 1089 -42.47 -11.02 7.38
C ASN A 1089 -43.43 -9.81 7.40
N THR A 1090 -44.61 -9.96 8.02
CA THR A 1090 -45.68 -8.95 8.14
C THR A 1090 -45.18 -7.60 8.70
N GLU A 1091 -44.09 -7.62 9.47
CA GLU A 1091 -43.45 -6.43 10.06
C GLU A 1091 -42.81 -5.50 9.02
N ILE A 1092 -42.25 -6.01 7.92
CA ILE A 1092 -41.67 -5.17 6.85
C ILE A 1092 -42.78 -4.52 6.02
N LEU A 1093 -43.90 -5.23 5.79
CA LEU A 1093 -45.09 -4.63 5.18
C LEU A 1093 -45.64 -3.49 6.05
N ALA A 1094 -45.60 -3.63 7.38
CA ALA A 1094 -45.98 -2.56 8.30
C ALA A 1094 -44.95 -1.40 8.34
N PHE A 1095 -43.65 -1.68 8.18
CA PHE A 1095 -42.61 -0.64 8.13
C PHE A 1095 -42.61 0.16 6.82
N THR A 1096 -42.90 -0.53 5.70
CA THR A 1096 -43.08 0.07 4.37
C THR A 1096 -44.53 0.52 4.12
N ASN A 1097 -45.41 0.45 5.13
CA ASN A 1097 -46.72 1.09 5.08
C ASN A 1097 -46.51 2.59 5.31
N LEU A 1098 -46.34 3.28 4.19
CA LEU A 1098 -45.87 4.66 4.09
C LEU A 1098 -47.05 5.64 4.09
N ASP A 1099 -46.80 6.88 4.49
CA ASP A 1099 -47.76 8.00 4.37
C ASP A 1099 -48.40 8.00 2.98
N GLU A 1100 -49.73 7.88 2.91
CA GLU A 1100 -50.48 7.80 1.64
C GLU A 1100 -50.33 9.07 0.80
N ASN A 1101 -49.87 10.18 1.39
CA ASN A 1101 -49.61 11.45 0.71
C ASN A 1101 -48.37 11.43 -0.21
N ILE A 1102 -47.43 10.50 -0.02
CA ILE A 1102 -46.24 10.39 -0.89
C ILE A 1102 -46.63 9.56 -2.12
N ILE A 1103 -46.93 10.25 -3.22
CA ILE A 1103 -47.38 9.64 -4.49
C ILE A 1103 -46.15 9.35 -5.37
N ILE A 1104 -45.98 8.07 -5.74
CA ILE A 1104 -45.09 7.64 -6.82
C ILE A 1104 -45.99 7.20 -7.97
N ASP A 1105 -46.37 8.13 -8.85
CA ASP A 1105 -47.17 7.85 -10.04
C ASP A 1105 -46.30 8.01 -11.30
N PRO A 1106 -45.73 6.90 -11.82
CA PRO A 1106 -44.90 6.94 -13.03
C PRO A 1106 -45.70 7.27 -14.30
N SER A 1107 -47.04 7.20 -14.27
CA SER A 1107 -47.90 7.48 -15.43
C SER A 1107 -47.91 8.95 -15.86
N ARG A 1108 -47.41 9.85 -15.01
CA ARG A 1108 -47.24 11.28 -15.31
C ARG A 1108 -45.86 11.63 -15.89
N ALA A 1109 -44.84 10.82 -15.63
CA ALA A 1109 -43.46 11.12 -16.02
C ALA A 1109 -43.10 10.67 -17.45
N TYR A 1110 -43.82 9.69 -18.01
CA TYR A 1110 -43.53 9.10 -19.31
C TYR A 1110 -44.80 8.91 -20.17
N PRO A 1111 -45.31 9.95 -20.86
CA PRO A 1111 -46.47 9.81 -21.75
C PRO A 1111 -46.22 8.85 -22.93
N GLN A 1112 -44.95 8.58 -23.27
CA GLN A 1112 -44.54 7.70 -24.38
C GLN A 1112 -44.68 6.20 -24.09
N TYR A 1113 -45.00 5.82 -22.85
CA TYR A 1113 -45.20 4.42 -22.44
C TYR A 1113 -46.67 4.05 -22.20
N ARG A 1114 -47.62 4.94 -22.56
CA ARG A 1114 -49.06 4.61 -22.67
C ARG A 1114 -49.40 3.97 -24.02
N MET A 1115 -48.67 2.95 -24.45
CA MET A 1115 -49.13 2.02 -25.50
C MET A 1115 -48.42 0.68 -25.32
N GLN A 1116 -48.92 -0.15 -24.39
CA GLN A 1116 -48.99 -1.60 -24.49
C GLN A 1116 -49.91 -2.15 -23.40
#